data_AF-J7IVE4-F1
#
_entry.id   AF-J7IVE4-F1
#
_cell.length_a   1.000
_cell.length_b   1.000
_cell.length_c   1.000
_cell.angle_alpha   90.00
_cell.angle_beta   90.00
_cell.angle_gamma   90.00
#
_symmetry.space_group_name_H-M   'P 1'
#
loop_
_entity.id
_entity.type
_entity.pdbx_description
1 polymer ?
#
loop_
_entity_poly.entity_id
_entity_poly.type
_entity_poly.pdbx_seq_one_letter_code
_entity_poly.pdbx_strand_id
1 'polypeptide(L)'
;MDIILAHRQIDFDALASMVAAQKIYPNSVLVMDGKPNVFVQDFLALSRDLLRFRRAQDIDLEEVSRVILVDTHELRRVGFLGEKVARLPGIEVEIYDHHPYAGTLKEGMVIEPVGACATLLVEKIAGMGLPLSSFEATLIAIGIYDDTGSLLFDSTTVRDVHAVAYLLEQGANLGVISNNLRRPLTEEQKDLLQQLLDSGQTEFFDGLPVYISYAEIKDYVGGLALLAHRVGELEGADTWFLLVRMENRVYIVGRSRGRGLPVNGLVQLFGGAGHERAASATIKDAKLSDILKQLRSAIKSRAKRPHLVRDIMSYPVKTVSPETKLGEVEQILLRYGHTGVPVTEDKNLVGIISRRDVDKAIKHGLKHAPVKGFMTTKVSTIEADVPWDEVHRLMVQHDIGRLPVVEDGNLVGIVSRSDVLRLVHGTSIPIETQLARERSAAMRQDILDLLECLPKETQNLLEAVKDTAEEEECSVYVVGGFVRDLLLSVPTQDLDFVVEGSGGQFAQALMRRIPNGKLTQHIKFGTAQIVFPDGSHVDIASTRWEHYSFPGALPQVEESCLRDDLFRRDFTINSMAICLNTDRYGELVDYYGGKQDLQQRKIRFLHNISFIDDPTRMLRAIRFAERYQFDFAKETLDALHTAIETGVLSKLSVERFTEEILLIYKEANYLTMGQLLVNSGLFKAWFGKDLAWNFNLEDAVGSAEWSLNLRWLISLAKMDSLEIDIVLERVILNKSLRDETIAYVQLRESLQKPLTISEMDHLLNKAPKRVVTTLARDGRYNKRITECLEAGQRINMALDGKTLIQMGLKQGPEIGEILAQVRMAWLEGRISTAEEEQGIARQLVNAQVKRR
;
A
#
# COMPACT_ATOMS: atom_id res chain seq x y z
N MET A 1 7.42 30.75 48.19
CA MET A 1 7.61 29.30 48.41
C MET A 1 6.87 28.54 47.34
N ASP A 2 7.47 27.45 46.89
CA ASP A 2 6.89 26.62 45.84
C ASP A 2 6.19 25.44 46.48
N ILE A 3 4.99 25.11 46.01
CA ILE A 3 4.20 24.01 46.58
C ILE A 3 3.88 22.98 45.50
N ILE A 4 3.91 21.70 45.89
CA ILE A 4 3.51 20.59 45.03
C ILE A 4 2.15 20.06 45.50
N LEU A 5 1.22 19.93 44.56
CA LEU A 5 -0.15 19.48 44.78
C LEU A 5 -0.54 18.38 43.80
N ALA A 6 -1.44 17.50 44.23
CA ALA A 6 -2.08 16.48 43.40
C ALA A 6 -3.61 16.47 43.64
N HIS A 7 -4.34 15.59 42.96
CA HIS A 7 -5.78 15.45 43.18
C HIS A 7 -6.09 14.98 44.63
N ARG A 8 -7.32 15.27 45.09
CA ARG A 8 -7.75 15.06 46.49
C ARG A 8 -7.64 13.61 47.01
N GLN A 9 -7.65 12.62 46.12
CA GLN A 9 -7.63 11.20 46.47
C GLN A 9 -6.29 10.57 46.06
N ILE A 10 -5.20 11.06 46.63
CA ILE A 10 -3.82 10.65 46.30
C ILE A 10 -3.70 9.12 46.25
N ASP A 11 -3.37 8.60 45.08
CA ASP A 11 -2.95 7.22 44.85
C ASP A 11 -1.43 7.14 44.64
N PHE A 12 -0.93 5.99 44.20
CA PHE A 12 0.52 5.80 44.06
C PHE A 12 1.13 6.60 42.91
N ASP A 13 0.41 6.85 41.82
CA ASP A 13 0.93 7.67 40.73
C ASP A 13 0.99 9.15 41.13
N ALA A 14 -0.06 9.66 41.79
CA ALA A 14 -0.04 10.99 42.39
C ALA A 14 1.10 11.14 43.40
N LEU A 15 1.26 10.20 44.33
CA LEU A 15 2.34 10.25 45.32
C LEU A 15 3.73 10.17 44.68
N ALA A 16 3.93 9.25 43.73
CA ALA A 16 5.16 9.10 42.97
C ALA A 16 5.51 10.39 42.22
N SER A 17 4.52 10.96 41.54
CA SER A 17 4.67 12.21 40.80
C SER A 17 5.00 13.39 41.71
N MET A 18 4.41 13.45 42.90
CA MET A 18 4.74 14.50 43.88
C MET A 18 6.22 14.41 44.31
N VAL A 19 6.71 13.21 44.59
CA VAL A 19 8.11 12.98 44.99
C VAL A 19 9.07 13.24 43.84
N ALA A 20 8.74 12.79 42.63
CA ALA A 20 9.52 13.07 41.43
C ALA A 20 9.58 14.58 41.12
N ALA A 21 8.46 15.30 41.26
CA ALA A 21 8.43 16.74 41.12
C ALA A 21 9.30 17.44 42.17
N GLN A 22 9.28 17.01 43.44
CA GLN A 22 10.15 17.60 44.47
C GLN A 22 11.63 17.44 44.13
N LYS A 23 12.00 16.37 43.42
CA LYS A 23 13.37 16.20 42.93
C LYS A 23 13.78 17.26 41.91
N ILE A 24 12.86 17.61 41.01
CA ILE A 24 13.06 18.65 39.99
C ILE A 24 13.06 20.05 40.62
N TYR A 25 12.19 20.26 41.62
CA TYR A 25 12.04 21.53 42.34
C TYR A 25 12.48 21.36 43.81
N PRO A 26 13.79 21.35 44.14
CA PRO A 26 14.29 20.95 45.46
C PRO A 26 13.85 21.86 46.62
N ASN A 27 13.47 23.12 46.34
CA ASN A 27 12.98 24.07 47.34
C ASN A 27 11.46 24.02 47.55
N SER A 28 10.77 23.10 46.86
CA SER A 28 9.32 22.98 46.93
C SER A 28 8.87 22.13 48.13
N VAL A 29 7.66 22.44 48.61
CA VAL A 29 7.03 21.78 49.74
C VAL A 29 5.94 20.83 49.23
N LEU A 30 6.00 19.57 49.66
CA LEU A 30 4.92 18.60 49.41
C LEU A 30 3.71 18.94 50.28
N VAL A 31 2.56 19.20 49.65
CA VAL A 31 1.33 19.58 50.36
C VAL A 31 0.26 18.52 50.18
N MET A 32 -0.28 18.04 51.29
CA MET A 32 -1.36 17.06 51.31
C MET A 32 -2.70 17.76 51.60
N ASP A 33 -3.59 17.74 50.60
CA ASP A 33 -4.93 18.33 50.67
C ASP A 33 -6.03 17.30 50.35
N GLY A 34 -6.22 16.37 51.28
CA GLY A 34 -7.16 15.27 51.11
C GLY A 34 -6.78 14.07 51.98
N LYS A 35 -7.57 13.00 51.84
CA LYS A 35 -7.28 11.70 52.46
C LYS A 35 -6.72 10.79 51.36
N PRO A 36 -5.45 10.35 51.44
CA PRO A 36 -4.90 9.42 50.46
C PRO A 36 -5.71 8.13 50.39
N ASN A 37 -5.54 7.33 49.34
CA ASN A 37 -6.15 6.01 49.31
C ASN A 37 -5.57 5.11 50.45
N VAL A 38 -6.23 4.00 50.77
CA VAL A 38 -5.83 3.14 51.91
C VAL A 38 -4.41 2.58 51.74
N PHE A 39 -4.03 2.19 50.53
CA PHE A 39 -2.71 1.61 50.26
C PHE A 39 -1.58 2.63 50.41
N VAL A 40 -1.81 3.86 49.97
CA VAL A 40 -0.90 4.99 50.17
C VAL A 40 -0.81 5.37 51.64
N GLN A 41 -1.92 5.31 52.40
CA GLN A 41 -1.87 5.52 53.85
C GLN A 41 -0.97 4.49 54.55
N ASP A 42 -1.10 3.21 54.19
CA ASP A 42 -0.27 2.13 54.74
C ASP A 42 1.21 2.33 54.39
N PHE A 43 1.51 2.71 53.15
CA PHE A 43 2.87 3.05 52.72
C PHE A 43 3.42 4.25 53.50
N LEU A 44 2.66 5.35 53.58
CA LEU A 44 3.05 6.57 54.27
C LEU A 44 3.23 6.36 55.77
N ALA A 45 2.48 5.46 56.40
CA ALA A 45 2.65 5.13 57.81
C ALA A 45 4.07 4.60 58.11
N LEU A 46 4.68 3.91 57.15
CA LEU A 46 6.03 3.36 57.25
C LEU A 46 7.12 4.32 56.73
N SER A 47 6.76 5.26 55.85
CA SER A 47 7.72 6.15 55.17
C SER A 47 7.60 7.63 55.56
N ARG A 48 6.82 7.97 56.59
CA ARG A 48 6.48 9.35 56.95
C ARG A 48 7.70 10.23 57.25
N ASP A 49 8.73 9.68 57.88
CA ASP A 49 9.93 10.44 58.25
C ASP A 49 10.83 10.77 57.05
N LEU A 50 10.67 10.03 55.94
CA LEU A 50 11.37 10.25 54.68
C LEU A 50 10.65 11.27 53.79
N LEU A 51 9.33 11.39 53.91
CA LEU A 51 8.50 12.28 53.10
C LEU A 51 7.85 13.38 53.96
N ARG A 52 8.43 14.58 53.92
CA ARG A 52 8.01 15.72 54.74
C ARG A 52 6.82 16.46 54.13
N PHE A 53 5.61 15.93 54.32
CA PHE A 53 4.37 16.61 53.93
C PHE A 53 3.94 17.68 54.93
N ARG A 54 3.45 18.82 54.42
CA ARG A 54 2.65 19.79 55.18
C ARG A 54 1.16 19.61 54.89
N ARG A 55 0.32 19.90 55.88
CA ARG A 55 -1.14 19.92 55.65
C ARG A 55 -1.50 21.19 54.92
N ALA A 56 -2.52 21.14 54.07
CA ALA A 56 -3.04 22.30 53.36
C ALA A 56 -3.39 23.49 54.28
N GLN A 57 -3.80 23.23 55.53
CA GLN A 57 -4.13 24.25 56.52
C GLN A 57 -2.91 24.99 57.08
N ASP A 58 -1.72 24.40 56.98
CA ASP A 58 -0.47 24.92 57.53
C ASP A 58 0.34 25.74 56.49
N ILE A 59 -0.23 25.97 55.31
CA ILE A 59 0.38 26.71 54.20
C ILE A 59 -0.09 28.15 54.24
N ASP A 60 0.85 29.08 54.41
CA ASP A 60 0.59 30.50 54.23
C ASP A 60 0.51 30.82 52.74
N LEU A 61 -0.67 31.25 52.28
CA LEU A 61 -0.95 31.53 50.88
C LEU A 61 -0.28 32.81 50.38
N GLU A 62 0.05 33.75 51.26
CA GLU A 62 0.73 35.00 50.87
C GLU A 62 2.19 34.75 50.52
N GLU A 63 2.78 33.66 51.04
CA GLU A 63 4.15 33.28 50.74
C GLU A 63 4.26 32.39 49.48
N VAL A 64 3.17 31.96 48.85
CA VAL A 64 3.22 31.04 47.69
C VAL A 64 3.56 31.79 46.40
N SER A 65 4.66 31.40 45.75
CA SER A 65 5.16 31.98 44.50
C SER A 65 4.84 31.12 43.27
N ARG A 66 4.86 29.80 43.44
CA ARG A 66 4.65 28.82 42.37
C ARG A 66 3.89 27.60 42.87
N VAL A 67 3.03 27.05 42.01
CA VAL A 67 2.33 25.78 42.23
C VAL A 67 2.73 24.79 41.14
N ILE A 68 3.24 23.64 41.56
CA ILE A 68 3.47 22.49 40.68
C ILE A 68 2.33 21.50 40.91
N LEU A 69 1.53 21.30 39.88
CA LEU A 69 0.40 20.40 39.90
C LEU A 69 0.75 19.11 39.16
N VAL A 70 0.54 17.97 39.82
CA VAL A 70 0.84 16.65 39.25
C VAL A 70 -0.39 15.75 39.27
N ASP A 71 -0.50 14.88 38.27
CA ASP A 71 -1.57 13.90 38.11
C ASP A 71 -3.00 14.49 38.14
N THR A 72 -3.11 15.73 37.65
CA THR A 72 -4.37 16.42 37.36
C THR A 72 -4.05 17.75 36.68
N HIS A 73 -4.81 18.11 35.66
CA HIS A 73 -4.78 19.44 35.06
C HIS A 73 -5.86 20.39 35.60
N GLU A 74 -6.75 19.90 36.48
CA GLU A 74 -7.85 20.69 37.04
C GLU A 74 -7.59 21.10 38.48
N LEU A 75 -7.46 22.42 38.73
CA LEU A 75 -7.32 22.98 40.09
C LEU A 75 -8.53 22.70 41.00
N ARG A 76 -9.72 22.43 40.44
CA ARG A 76 -10.92 22.05 41.21
C ARG A 76 -10.84 20.66 41.81
N ARG A 77 -9.99 19.77 41.24
CA ARG A 77 -9.76 18.43 41.78
C ARG A 77 -8.77 18.45 42.96
N VAL A 78 -8.21 19.62 43.27
CA VAL A 78 -7.14 19.84 44.25
C VAL A 78 -7.71 20.51 45.49
N GLY A 79 -8.50 19.75 46.26
CA GLY A 79 -8.92 20.09 47.62
C GLY A 79 -9.35 21.55 47.87
N PHE A 80 -9.09 22.04 49.07
CA PHE A 80 -9.41 23.40 49.52
C PHE A 80 -8.39 24.44 49.03
N LEU A 81 -7.12 24.05 48.94
CA LEU A 81 -6.01 24.93 48.60
C LEU A 81 -6.01 25.27 47.10
N GLY A 82 -6.36 24.32 46.23
CA GLY A 82 -6.45 24.54 44.79
C GLY A 82 -7.50 25.60 44.41
N GLU A 83 -8.64 25.62 45.09
CA GLU A 83 -9.67 26.65 44.89
C GLU A 83 -9.21 28.05 45.31
N LYS A 84 -8.36 28.14 46.34
CA LYS A 84 -7.83 29.41 46.84
C LYS A 84 -6.68 29.93 45.96
N VAL A 85 -5.76 29.06 45.57
CA VAL A 85 -4.66 29.38 44.66
C VAL A 85 -5.18 29.88 43.31
N ALA A 86 -6.26 29.27 42.79
CA ALA A 86 -6.87 29.69 41.52
C ALA A 86 -7.40 31.15 41.52
N ARG A 87 -7.56 31.78 42.70
CA ARG A 87 -8.07 33.14 42.86
C ARG A 87 -6.98 34.19 43.10
N LEU A 88 -5.73 33.77 43.27
CA LEU A 88 -4.61 34.67 43.56
C LEU A 88 -3.93 35.11 42.25
N PRO A 89 -3.82 36.42 41.97
CA PRO A 89 -3.15 36.91 40.78
C PRO A 89 -1.62 36.83 40.93
N GLY A 90 -0.93 36.38 39.87
CA GLY A 90 0.53 36.42 39.79
C GLY A 90 1.28 35.17 40.30
N ILE A 91 0.57 34.07 40.60
CA ILE A 91 1.19 32.79 40.94
C ILE A 91 1.53 32.02 39.65
N GLU A 92 2.76 31.53 39.55
CA GLU A 92 3.19 30.67 38.45
C GLU A 92 2.64 29.24 38.64
N VAL A 93 2.09 28.63 37.59
CA VAL A 93 1.51 27.29 37.66
C VAL A 93 2.18 26.38 36.63
N GLU A 94 2.80 25.31 37.10
CA GLU A 94 3.33 24.23 36.28
C GLU A 94 2.45 22.99 36.44
N ILE A 95 2.09 22.32 35.34
CA ILE A 95 1.15 21.19 35.33
C ILE A 95 1.80 19.99 34.63
N TYR A 96 1.72 18.83 35.27
CA TYR A 96 2.08 17.53 34.72
C TYR A 96 0.87 16.60 34.82
N ASP A 97 0.38 16.09 33.70
CA ASP A 97 -0.77 15.18 33.68
C ASP A 97 -0.67 14.21 32.49
N HIS A 98 -1.33 13.07 32.59
CA HIS A 98 -1.44 12.07 31.53
C HIS A 98 -2.88 11.83 31.06
N HIS A 99 -3.86 12.44 31.74
CA HIS A 99 -5.26 12.34 31.37
C HIS A 99 -5.59 13.08 30.07
N PRO A 100 -6.57 12.61 29.28
CA PRO A 100 -6.98 13.29 28.05
C PRO A 100 -7.37 14.75 28.28
N TYR A 101 -6.74 15.67 27.55
CA TYR A 101 -7.02 17.11 27.59
C TYR A 101 -7.36 17.63 26.20
N ALA A 102 -8.57 18.17 26.04
CA ALA A 102 -9.08 18.65 24.75
C ALA A 102 -8.84 20.15 24.50
N GLY A 103 -8.19 20.85 25.44
CA GLY A 103 -7.88 22.27 25.32
C GLY A 103 -6.52 22.56 24.69
N THR A 104 -6.21 23.84 24.46
CA THR A 104 -4.87 24.27 24.03
C THR A 104 -3.92 24.25 25.23
N LEU A 105 -2.74 23.64 25.06
CA LEU A 105 -1.68 23.65 26.06
C LEU A 105 -1.12 25.08 26.22
N LYS A 106 -0.96 25.52 27.46
CA LYS A 106 -0.34 26.81 27.81
C LYS A 106 1.10 26.59 28.27
N GLU A 107 1.88 27.66 28.28
CA GLU A 107 3.21 27.65 28.88
C GLU A 107 3.12 27.17 30.34
N GLY A 108 3.98 26.21 30.71
CA GLY A 108 3.93 25.52 32.01
C GLY A 108 3.09 24.24 32.05
N MET A 109 2.35 23.87 30.99
CA MET A 109 1.56 22.63 30.94
C MET A 109 2.23 21.52 30.14
N VAL A 110 2.48 20.37 30.76
CA VAL A 110 2.96 19.13 30.14
C VAL A 110 1.88 18.07 30.31
N ILE A 111 1.08 17.86 29.26
CA ILE A 111 0.03 16.84 29.26
C ILE A 111 0.24 15.93 28.05
N GLU A 112 0.60 14.68 28.31
CA GLU A 112 0.97 13.72 27.27
C GLU A 112 0.38 12.34 27.52
N PRO A 113 0.00 11.58 26.47
CA PRO A 113 -0.67 10.28 26.62
C PRO A 113 0.34 9.18 26.98
N VAL A 114 0.72 9.11 28.26
CA VAL A 114 1.57 8.05 28.84
C VAL A 114 0.78 7.22 29.86
N GLY A 115 1.32 6.04 30.20
CA GLY A 115 0.67 5.11 31.10
C GLY A 115 0.64 5.54 32.57
N ALA A 116 1.47 6.49 32.98
CA ALA A 116 1.46 7.10 34.32
C ALA A 116 2.03 8.53 34.27
N CYS A 117 1.52 9.45 35.07
CA CYS A 117 2.06 10.82 35.21
C CYS A 117 3.52 10.80 35.68
N ALA A 118 3.88 9.85 36.56
CA ALA A 118 5.26 9.70 37.05
C ALA A 118 6.28 9.51 35.92
N THR A 119 5.89 8.90 34.80
CA THR A 119 6.75 8.70 33.62
C THR A 119 7.29 10.02 33.07
N LEU A 120 6.45 11.06 32.98
CA LEU A 120 6.84 12.37 32.46
C LEU A 120 7.92 13.03 33.34
N LEU A 121 7.80 12.86 34.65
CA LEU A 121 8.73 13.43 35.62
C LEU A 121 10.04 12.65 35.66
N VAL A 122 10.01 11.33 35.50
CA VAL A 122 11.21 10.49 35.39
C VAL A 122 12.02 10.86 34.15
N GLU A 123 11.38 11.09 33.00
CA GLU A 123 12.07 11.53 31.79
C GLU A 123 12.79 12.87 32.00
N LYS A 124 12.18 13.81 32.73
CA LYS A 124 12.84 15.06 33.10
C LYS A 124 14.00 14.86 34.06
N ILE A 125 13.84 14.04 35.10
CA ILE A 125 14.91 13.69 36.05
C ILE A 125 16.10 13.07 35.31
N ALA A 126 15.84 12.13 34.40
CA ALA A 126 16.86 11.48 33.58
C ALA A 126 17.54 12.47 32.63
N GLY A 127 16.78 13.33 31.95
CA GLY A 127 17.31 14.37 31.06
C GLY A 127 18.17 15.42 31.77
N MET A 128 17.85 15.72 33.04
CA MET A 128 18.64 16.64 33.89
C MET A 128 19.80 15.94 34.62
N GLY A 129 19.88 14.61 34.55
CA GLY A 129 20.90 13.82 35.26
C GLY A 129 20.80 13.90 36.79
N LEU A 130 19.59 14.07 37.34
CA LEU A 130 19.37 14.19 38.78
C LEU A 130 19.43 12.81 39.47
N PRO A 131 20.30 12.58 40.47
CA PRO A 131 20.46 11.27 41.08
C PRO A 131 19.30 10.91 42.00
N LEU A 132 18.75 9.70 41.88
CA LEU A 132 17.71 9.19 42.75
C LEU A 132 18.29 8.26 43.83
N SER A 133 17.77 8.35 45.04
CA SER A 133 17.98 7.33 46.07
C SER A 133 17.16 6.07 45.73
N SER A 134 17.59 4.92 46.23
CA SER A 134 16.85 3.66 46.06
C SER A 134 15.40 3.76 46.56
N PHE A 135 15.15 4.54 47.62
CA PHE A 135 13.79 4.80 48.12
C PHE A 135 12.95 5.61 47.12
N GLU A 136 13.47 6.74 46.64
CA GLU A 136 12.79 7.57 45.62
C GLU A 136 12.54 6.75 44.35
N ALA A 137 13.55 6.04 43.85
CA ALA A 137 13.43 5.21 42.66
C ALA A 137 12.38 4.10 42.83
N THR A 138 12.35 3.44 43.99
CA THR A 138 11.35 2.40 44.31
C THR A 138 9.94 2.98 44.38
N LEU A 139 9.73 4.11 45.07
CA LEU A 139 8.42 4.74 45.19
C LEU A 139 7.90 5.20 43.83
N ILE A 140 8.74 5.85 43.03
CA ILE A 140 8.34 6.31 41.70
C ILE A 140 7.97 5.13 40.81
N ALA A 141 8.73 4.02 40.90
CA ALA A 141 8.39 2.80 40.19
C ALA A 141 7.06 2.19 40.65
N ILE A 142 6.73 2.23 41.96
CA ILE A 142 5.41 1.77 42.44
C ILE A 142 4.29 2.54 41.74
N GLY A 143 4.42 3.87 41.58
CA GLY A 143 3.43 4.68 40.86
C GLY A 143 3.22 4.23 39.42
N ILE A 144 4.31 4.05 38.67
CA ILE A 144 4.22 3.59 37.27
C ILE A 144 3.63 2.18 37.20
N TYR A 145 4.08 1.24 38.04
CA TYR A 145 3.54 -0.13 38.02
C TYR A 145 2.07 -0.21 38.46
N ASP A 146 1.61 0.64 39.38
CA ASP A 146 0.21 0.63 39.84
C ASP A 146 -0.73 1.08 38.71
N ASP A 147 -0.38 2.16 38.00
CA ASP A 147 -1.25 2.76 37.00
C ASP A 147 -1.18 2.08 35.61
N THR A 148 -0.04 1.45 35.30
CA THR A 148 0.13 0.65 34.07
C THR A 148 -0.31 -0.81 34.21
N GLY A 149 -0.81 -1.22 35.38
CA GLY A 149 -1.17 -2.63 35.63
C GLY A 149 0.02 -3.56 35.53
N SER A 150 1.16 -3.14 36.10
CA SER A 150 2.46 -3.77 35.93
C SER A 150 2.90 -3.90 34.47
N LEU A 151 2.71 -2.81 33.71
CA LEU A 151 3.03 -2.69 32.28
C LEU A 151 2.17 -3.56 31.35
N LEU A 152 1.03 -4.05 31.82
CA LEU A 152 0.14 -4.94 31.07
C LEU A 152 -1.12 -4.25 30.56
N PHE A 153 -1.44 -3.04 31.03
CA PHE A 153 -2.59 -2.31 30.52
C PHE A 153 -2.30 -1.75 29.12
N ASP A 154 -3.33 -1.73 28.28
CA ASP A 154 -3.25 -1.22 26.91
C ASP A 154 -2.89 0.28 26.82
N SER A 155 -3.04 1.05 27.91
CA SER A 155 -2.59 2.44 28.03
C SER A 155 -1.09 2.58 28.27
N THR A 156 -0.40 1.48 28.59
CA THR A 156 1.04 1.46 28.82
C THR A 156 1.77 1.76 27.51
N THR A 157 2.74 2.67 27.58
CA THR A 157 3.58 3.07 26.46
C THR A 157 5.02 2.59 26.64
N VAL A 158 5.81 2.60 25.57
CA VAL A 158 7.25 2.31 25.64
C VAL A 158 8.00 3.28 26.58
N ARG A 159 7.46 4.48 26.78
CA ARG A 159 8.04 5.49 27.67
C ARG A 159 7.95 5.05 29.14
N ASP A 160 6.85 4.42 29.52
CA ASP A 160 6.68 3.85 30.87
C ASP A 160 7.70 2.73 31.11
N VAL A 161 7.97 1.90 30.09
CA VAL A 161 8.98 0.84 30.14
C VAL A 161 10.39 1.43 30.30
N HIS A 162 10.73 2.48 29.54
CA HIS A 162 12.02 3.16 29.67
C HIS A 162 12.19 3.85 31.02
N ALA A 163 11.13 4.50 31.53
CA ALA A 163 11.14 5.12 32.85
C ALA A 163 11.38 4.07 33.94
N VAL A 164 10.69 2.92 33.89
CA VAL A 164 10.92 1.80 34.81
C VAL A 164 12.35 1.26 34.68
N ALA A 165 12.87 1.08 33.47
CA ALA A 165 14.24 0.63 33.25
C ALA A 165 15.25 1.58 33.92
N TYR A 166 15.10 2.88 33.71
CA TYR A 166 15.92 3.90 34.36
C TYR A 166 15.82 3.85 35.89
N LEU A 167 14.62 3.70 36.45
CA LEU A 167 14.43 3.61 37.91
C LEU A 167 15.10 2.36 38.50
N LEU A 168 15.06 1.24 37.76
CA LEU A 168 15.78 0.02 38.15
C LEU A 168 17.29 0.22 38.13
N GLU A 169 17.83 0.94 37.13
CA GLU A 169 19.24 1.35 37.10
C GLU A 169 19.61 2.24 38.29
N GLN A 170 18.69 3.11 38.75
CA GLN A 170 18.85 3.92 39.97
C GLN A 170 18.64 3.13 41.28
N GLY A 171 18.39 1.82 41.21
CA GLY A 171 18.30 0.94 42.37
C GLY A 171 16.88 0.76 42.94
N ALA A 172 15.83 0.90 42.12
CA ALA A 172 14.47 0.53 42.52
C ALA A 172 14.35 -0.98 42.87
N ASN A 173 13.62 -1.31 43.94
CA ASN A 173 13.52 -2.67 44.45
C ASN A 173 12.20 -3.36 44.06
N LEU A 174 12.28 -4.33 43.14
CA LEU A 174 11.12 -5.10 42.65
C LEU A 174 10.37 -5.88 43.74
N GLY A 175 11.05 -6.34 44.79
CA GLY A 175 10.40 -7.05 45.91
C GLY A 175 9.50 -6.13 46.72
N VAL A 176 9.96 -4.90 46.98
CA VAL A 176 9.15 -3.87 47.65
C VAL A 176 7.99 -3.43 46.76
N ILE A 177 8.24 -3.25 45.46
CA ILE A 177 7.19 -2.93 44.47
C ILE A 177 6.10 -4.00 44.49
N SER A 178 6.47 -5.27 44.32
CA SER A 178 5.52 -6.39 44.34
C SER A 178 4.71 -6.49 45.63
N ASN A 179 5.29 -6.16 46.79
CA ASN A 179 4.57 -6.27 48.06
C ASN A 179 3.53 -5.16 48.23
N ASN A 180 3.81 -3.95 47.74
CA ASN A 180 2.87 -2.83 47.83
C ASN A 180 1.73 -2.91 46.80
N LEU A 181 1.94 -3.60 45.68
CA LEU A 181 0.89 -3.83 44.66
C LEU A 181 -0.07 -4.97 45.01
N ARG A 182 0.25 -5.82 46.00
CA ARG A 182 -0.64 -6.93 46.42
C ARG A 182 -1.86 -6.37 47.17
N ARG A 183 -3.02 -6.43 46.53
CA ARG A 183 -4.31 -6.05 47.12
C ARG A 183 -5.13 -7.30 47.49
N PRO A 184 -5.07 -7.81 48.74
CA PRO A 184 -5.94 -8.91 49.17
C PRO A 184 -7.40 -8.45 49.20
N LEU A 185 -8.33 -9.33 48.80
CA LEU A 185 -9.77 -9.08 48.92
C LEU A 185 -10.21 -9.19 50.38
N THR A 186 -11.10 -8.30 50.83
CA THR A 186 -11.78 -8.44 52.12
C THR A 186 -12.76 -9.62 52.09
N GLU A 187 -13.18 -10.13 53.25
CA GLU A 187 -14.18 -11.22 53.30
C GLU A 187 -15.49 -10.83 52.61
N GLU A 188 -15.97 -9.60 52.82
CA GLU A 188 -17.16 -9.05 52.13
C GLU A 188 -17.00 -9.01 50.61
N GLN A 189 -15.80 -8.69 50.12
CA GLN A 189 -15.48 -8.70 48.69
C GLN A 189 -15.39 -10.12 48.13
N LYS A 190 -14.90 -11.09 48.91
CA LYS A 190 -14.87 -12.50 48.52
C LYS A 190 -16.28 -13.06 48.42
N ASP A 191 -17.15 -12.76 49.37
CA ASP A 191 -18.55 -13.17 49.36
C ASP A 191 -19.30 -12.58 48.16
N LEU A 192 -19.07 -11.30 47.87
CA LEU A 192 -19.65 -10.66 46.69
C LEU A 192 -19.11 -11.25 45.38
N LEU A 193 -17.79 -11.54 45.31
CA LEU A 193 -17.18 -12.21 44.17
C LEU A 193 -17.80 -13.58 43.92
N GLN A 194 -17.98 -14.39 44.98
CA GLN A 194 -18.61 -15.69 44.92
C GLN A 194 -20.02 -15.58 44.30
N GLN A 195 -20.86 -14.65 44.78
CA GLN A 195 -22.21 -14.45 44.23
C GLN A 195 -22.20 -14.04 42.75
N LEU A 196 -21.24 -13.21 42.33
CA LEU A 196 -21.10 -12.77 40.95
C LEU A 196 -20.60 -13.87 40.00
N LEU A 197 -19.85 -14.83 40.50
CA LEU A 197 -19.46 -16.02 39.74
C LEU A 197 -20.61 -17.01 39.67
N ASP A 198 -21.33 -17.23 40.77
CA ASP A 198 -22.46 -18.16 40.82
C ASP A 198 -23.66 -17.72 39.96
N SER A 199 -23.91 -16.41 39.85
CA SER A 199 -25.04 -15.86 39.09
C SER A 199 -24.74 -15.58 37.62
N GLY A 200 -23.46 -15.55 37.25
CA GLY A 200 -23.04 -15.06 35.95
C GLY A 200 -23.21 -16.08 34.84
N GLN A 201 -23.57 -15.56 33.67
CA GLN A 201 -23.78 -16.37 32.48
C GLN A 201 -23.31 -15.63 31.24
N THR A 202 -22.73 -16.37 30.29
CA THR A 202 -22.44 -15.87 28.95
C THR A 202 -23.69 -15.94 28.09
N GLU A 203 -24.20 -14.77 27.70
CA GLU A 203 -25.31 -14.63 26.77
C GLU A 203 -24.80 -14.24 25.38
N PHE A 204 -25.43 -14.77 24.33
CA PHE A 204 -25.04 -14.49 22.94
C PHE A 204 -25.99 -13.48 22.30
N PHE A 205 -25.44 -12.36 21.81
CA PHE A 205 -26.18 -11.29 21.12
C PHE A 205 -25.67 -11.20 19.68
N ASP A 206 -26.47 -11.68 18.72
CA ASP A 206 -26.08 -11.80 17.31
C ASP A 206 -24.72 -12.50 17.11
N GLY A 207 -24.43 -13.53 17.93
CA GLY A 207 -23.19 -14.30 17.89
C GLY A 207 -22.05 -13.74 18.75
N LEU A 208 -22.21 -12.55 19.33
CA LEU A 208 -21.22 -11.98 20.25
C LEU A 208 -21.46 -12.47 21.70
N PRO A 209 -20.48 -13.11 22.35
CA PRO A 209 -20.59 -13.51 23.75
C PRO A 209 -20.42 -12.31 24.69
N VAL A 210 -21.39 -12.12 25.59
CA VAL A 210 -21.33 -11.10 26.65
C VAL A 210 -21.63 -11.78 27.98
N TYR A 211 -20.68 -11.70 28.91
CA TYR A 211 -20.87 -12.24 30.26
C TYR A 211 -21.63 -11.25 31.12
N ILE A 212 -22.76 -11.66 31.67
CA ILE A 212 -23.58 -10.82 32.54
C ILE A 212 -23.71 -11.52 33.88
N SER A 213 -23.35 -10.84 34.95
CA SER A 213 -23.59 -11.34 36.31
C SER A 213 -24.16 -10.27 37.23
N TYR A 214 -24.76 -10.73 38.32
CA TYR A 214 -25.48 -9.85 39.21
C TYR A 214 -25.50 -10.36 40.65
N ALA A 215 -25.61 -9.45 41.60
CA ALA A 215 -25.65 -9.80 43.02
C ALA A 215 -26.51 -8.80 43.81
N GLU A 216 -27.03 -9.23 44.95
CA GLU A 216 -27.74 -8.35 45.89
C GLU A 216 -27.13 -8.50 47.28
N ILE A 217 -26.61 -7.40 47.82
CA ILE A 217 -26.03 -7.33 49.16
C ILE A 217 -26.65 -6.17 49.95
N LYS A 218 -26.81 -6.36 51.26
CA LYS A 218 -27.48 -5.37 52.12
C LYS A 218 -26.63 -4.13 52.33
N ASP A 219 -25.35 -4.33 52.61
CA ASP A 219 -24.40 -3.27 52.96
C ASP A 219 -23.57 -2.85 51.75
N TYR A 220 -23.09 -1.61 51.76
CA TYR A 220 -22.20 -1.10 50.70
C TYR A 220 -20.83 -1.78 50.76
N VAL A 221 -20.45 -2.48 49.69
CA VAL A 221 -19.12 -3.07 49.51
C VAL A 221 -18.31 -2.26 48.51
N GLY A 222 -17.21 -1.68 48.97
CA GLY A 222 -16.28 -0.93 48.12
C GLY A 222 -15.47 -1.83 47.18
N GLY A 223 -14.89 -1.24 46.12
CA GLY A 223 -13.96 -1.96 45.23
C GLY A 223 -14.63 -2.79 44.12
N LEU A 224 -15.87 -2.49 43.75
CA LEU A 224 -16.60 -3.13 42.65
C LEU A 224 -15.81 -3.19 41.32
N ALA A 225 -14.99 -2.17 41.03
CA ALA A 225 -14.13 -2.17 39.85
C ALA A 225 -13.05 -3.26 39.88
N LEU A 226 -12.49 -3.56 41.06
CA LEU A 226 -11.53 -4.64 41.27
C LEU A 226 -12.21 -6.00 41.08
N LEU A 227 -13.42 -6.15 41.64
CA LEU A 227 -14.22 -7.36 41.46
C LEU A 227 -14.60 -7.57 39.99
N ALA A 228 -14.99 -6.52 39.28
CA ALA A 228 -15.23 -6.57 37.83
C ALA A 228 -14.02 -7.09 37.07
N HIS A 229 -12.83 -6.57 37.37
CA HIS A 229 -11.61 -7.07 36.74
C HIS A 229 -11.38 -8.57 37.01
N ARG A 230 -11.51 -9.01 38.28
CA ARG A 230 -11.33 -10.41 38.67
C ARG A 230 -12.35 -11.35 38.02
N VAL A 231 -13.62 -10.97 37.95
CA VAL A 231 -14.66 -11.78 37.30
C VAL A 231 -14.34 -11.95 35.81
N GLY A 232 -13.96 -10.87 35.12
CA GLY A 232 -13.58 -10.96 33.70
C GLY A 232 -12.35 -11.83 33.44
N GLU A 233 -11.35 -11.79 34.33
CA GLU A 233 -10.17 -12.67 34.28
C GLU A 233 -10.55 -14.15 34.47
N LEU A 234 -11.32 -14.46 35.52
CA LEU A 234 -11.68 -15.83 35.87
C LEU A 234 -12.56 -16.50 34.81
N GLU A 235 -13.50 -15.75 34.24
CA GLU A 235 -14.43 -16.25 33.22
C GLU A 235 -13.87 -16.18 31.80
N GLY A 236 -12.71 -15.53 31.63
CA GLY A 236 -12.13 -15.32 30.31
C GLY A 236 -13.05 -14.52 29.38
N ALA A 237 -13.86 -13.59 29.92
CA ALA A 237 -14.83 -12.83 29.15
C ALA A 237 -14.19 -11.63 28.42
N ASP A 238 -14.56 -11.42 27.15
CA ASP A 238 -14.08 -10.27 26.38
C ASP A 238 -14.93 -9.01 26.56
N THR A 239 -16.23 -9.19 26.84
CA THR A 239 -17.14 -8.14 27.29
C THR A 239 -17.93 -8.66 28.48
N TRP A 240 -17.99 -7.90 29.56
CA TRP A 240 -18.79 -8.29 30.71
C TRP A 240 -19.43 -7.12 31.45
N PHE A 241 -20.56 -7.41 32.06
CA PHE A 241 -21.32 -6.48 32.89
C PHE A 241 -21.60 -7.10 34.26
N LEU A 242 -21.26 -6.38 35.31
CA LEU A 242 -21.67 -6.68 36.67
C LEU A 242 -22.79 -5.73 37.09
N LEU A 243 -23.87 -6.27 37.67
CA LEU A 243 -24.95 -5.50 38.24
C LEU A 243 -25.14 -5.85 39.71
N VAL A 244 -24.77 -4.94 40.61
CA VAL A 244 -24.88 -5.20 42.05
C VAL A 244 -25.86 -4.25 42.69
N ARG A 245 -26.88 -4.79 43.34
CA ARG A 245 -27.75 -4.03 44.22
C ARG A 245 -27.09 -3.95 45.60
N MET A 246 -26.82 -2.73 46.05
CA MET A 246 -26.36 -2.45 47.41
C MET A 246 -27.27 -1.38 48.00
N GLU A 247 -27.82 -1.63 49.19
CA GLU A 247 -28.81 -0.74 49.81
C GLU A 247 -29.98 -0.44 48.84
N ASN A 248 -30.25 0.85 48.58
CA ASN A 248 -31.31 1.32 47.67
C ASN A 248 -30.78 1.70 46.28
N ARG A 249 -29.60 1.19 45.88
CA ARG A 249 -28.97 1.54 44.59
C ARG A 249 -28.53 0.31 43.82
N VAL A 250 -28.60 0.40 42.49
CA VAL A 250 -28.04 -0.59 41.56
C VAL A 250 -26.80 0.02 40.92
N TYR A 251 -25.68 -0.69 41.08
CA TYR A 251 -24.40 -0.34 40.49
C TYR A 251 -24.19 -1.20 39.25
N ILE A 252 -23.88 -0.56 38.12
CA ILE A 252 -23.50 -1.25 36.88
C ILE A 252 -22.02 -0.99 36.65
N VAL A 253 -21.25 -2.05 36.40
CA VAL A 253 -19.87 -1.96 35.95
C VAL A 253 -19.74 -2.74 34.65
N GLY A 254 -19.48 -2.03 33.56
CA GLY A 254 -19.17 -2.60 32.26
C GLY A 254 -17.68 -2.58 32.03
N ARG A 255 -17.15 -3.69 31.50
CA ARG A 255 -15.75 -3.81 31.09
C ARG A 255 -15.66 -4.56 29.76
N SER A 256 -14.65 -4.20 29.00
CA SER A 256 -14.33 -4.83 27.72
C SER A 256 -12.81 -4.86 27.54
N ARG A 257 -12.32 -5.95 26.95
CA ARG A 257 -10.90 -6.13 26.60
C ARG A 257 -10.78 -6.52 25.13
N GLY A 258 -9.65 -6.19 24.52
CA GLY A 258 -9.38 -6.54 23.12
C GLY A 258 -10.48 -6.06 22.17
N ARG A 259 -11.30 -7.00 21.67
CA ARG A 259 -12.35 -6.78 20.66
C ARG A 259 -13.77 -6.79 21.21
N GLY A 260 -13.92 -6.72 22.53
CA GLY A 260 -15.23 -6.64 23.17
C GLY A 260 -16.00 -5.37 22.80
N LEU A 261 -17.32 -5.38 23.04
CA LEU A 261 -18.21 -4.25 22.81
C LEU A 261 -17.75 -3.00 23.58
N PRO A 262 -17.79 -1.80 22.97
CA PRO A 262 -17.63 -0.55 23.69
C PRO A 262 -18.69 -0.41 24.79
N VAL A 263 -18.26 -0.42 26.05
CA VAL A 263 -19.17 -0.43 27.20
C VAL A 263 -19.67 0.96 27.60
N ASN A 264 -18.93 2.02 27.30
CA ASN A 264 -19.30 3.41 27.62
C ASN A 264 -20.69 3.77 27.09
N GLY A 265 -20.96 3.52 25.81
CA GLY A 265 -22.21 3.90 25.18
C GLY A 265 -23.42 3.11 25.71
N LEU A 266 -23.19 1.91 26.25
CA LEU A 266 -24.21 1.08 26.90
C LEU A 266 -24.49 1.57 28.32
N VAL A 267 -23.44 1.90 29.07
CA VAL A 267 -23.55 2.36 30.46
C VAL A 267 -24.07 3.81 30.55
N GLN A 268 -23.82 4.65 29.55
CA GLN A 268 -24.38 6.01 29.45
C GLN A 268 -25.91 6.05 29.42
N LEU A 269 -26.56 4.99 28.90
CA LEU A 269 -28.03 4.87 28.92
C LEU A 269 -28.60 4.86 30.34
N PHE A 270 -27.77 4.51 31.32
CA PHE A 270 -28.11 4.46 32.74
C PHE A 270 -27.58 5.68 33.52
N GLY A 271 -27.17 6.74 32.82
CA GLY A 271 -26.58 7.94 33.43
C GLY A 271 -25.15 7.74 33.95
N GLY A 272 -24.47 6.69 33.50
CA GLY A 272 -23.07 6.42 33.85
C GLY A 272 -22.05 7.11 32.94
N ALA A 273 -20.79 7.02 33.34
CA ALA A 273 -19.65 7.59 32.63
C ALA A 273 -18.47 6.60 32.60
N GLY A 274 -17.53 6.84 31.68
CA GLY A 274 -16.33 6.04 31.50
C GLY A 274 -15.81 6.05 30.06
N HIS A 275 -14.89 5.15 29.76
CA HIS A 275 -14.27 4.95 28.45
C HIS A 275 -14.78 3.67 27.79
N GLU A 276 -14.45 3.47 26.51
CA GLU A 276 -14.95 2.33 25.71
C GLU A 276 -14.66 0.96 26.33
N ARG A 277 -13.57 0.84 27.10
CA ARG A 277 -13.17 -0.41 27.78
C ARG A 277 -13.67 -0.54 29.22
N ALA A 278 -14.13 0.55 29.83
CA ALA A 278 -14.51 0.57 31.23
C ALA A 278 -15.47 1.70 31.54
N ALA A 279 -16.66 1.35 32.03
CA ALA A 279 -17.67 2.34 32.40
C ALA A 279 -18.47 1.88 33.62
N SER A 280 -18.99 2.85 34.38
CA SER A 280 -19.84 2.56 35.53
C SER A 280 -21.03 3.51 35.63
N ALA A 281 -22.14 2.99 36.17
CA ALA A 281 -23.35 3.76 36.46
C ALA A 281 -23.87 3.42 37.86
N THR A 282 -24.59 4.36 38.47
CA THR A 282 -25.31 4.14 39.73
C THR A 282 -26.73 4.65 39.59
N ILE A 283 -27.70 3.78 39.86
CA ILE A 283 -29.12 4.05 39.66
C ILE A 283 -29.81 3.95 41.02
N LYS A 284 -30.54 5.00 41.41
CA LYS A 284 -31.31 5.03 42.66
C LYS A 284 -32.68 4.41 42.46
N ASP A 285 -33.16 3.68 43.47
CA ASP A 285 -34.55 3.19 43.56
C ASP A 285 -35.00 2.33 42.36
N ALA A 286 -34.08 1.60 41.75
CA ALA A 286 -34.35 0.71 40.62
C ALA A 286 -34.43 -0.76 41.06
N LYS A 287 -35.17 -1.57 40.29
CA LYS A 287 -35.16 -3.04 40.41
C LYS A 287 -34.10 -3.62 39.48
N LEU A 288 -33.30 -4.53 40.01
CA LEU A 288 -32.22 -5.22 39.28
C LEU A 288 -32.74 -5.89 37.99
N SER A 289 -33.92 -6.50 38.06
CA SER A 289 -34.59 -7.14 36.93
C SER A 289 -34.88 -6.20 35.75
N ASP A 290 -35.23 -4.95 36.03
CA ASP A 290 -35.63 -3.99 35.00
C ASP A 290 -34.38 -3.45 34.30
N ILE A 291 -33.32 -3.23 35.07
CA ILE A 291 -32.01 -2.83 34.55
C ILE A 291 -31.41 -3.94 33.69
N LEU A 292 -31.46 -5.20 34.13
CA LEU A 292 -31.02 -6.35 33.33
C LEU A 292 -31.74 -6.42 31.97
N LYS A 293 -33.07 -6.24 31.95
CA LYS A 293 -33.84 -6.22 30.69
C LYS A 293 -33.43 -5.08 29.77
N GLN A 294 -33.27 -3.87 30.30
CA GLN A 294 -32.83 -2.72 29.51
C GLN A 294 -31.42 -2.91 28.96
N LEU A 295 -30.50 -3.45 29.77
CA LEU A 295 -29.12 -3.70 29.36
C LEU A 295 -29.07 -4.74 28.23
N ARG A 296 -29.79 -5.86 28.37
CA ARG A 296 -29.88 -6.88 27.31
C ARG A 296 -30.42 -6.31 26.00
N SER A 297 -31.47 -5.47 26.08
CA SER A 297 -32.02 -4.81 24.89
C SER A 297 -31.03 -3.84 24.25
N ALA A 298 -30.30 -3.08 25.07
CA ALA A 298 -29.29 -2.14 24.58
C ALA A 298 -28.12 -2.87 23.90
N ILE A 299 -27.63 -3.96 24.49
CA ILE A 299 -26.59 -4.81 23.90
C ILE A 299 -27.08 -5.34 22.55
N LYS A 300 -28.30 -5.92 22.50
CA LYS A 300 -28.88 -6.45 21.25
C LYS A 300 -28.95 -5.40 20.13
N SER A 301 -29.31 -4.16 20.45
CA SER A 301 -29.42 -3.09 19.43
C SER A 301 -28.08 -2.59 18.89
N ARG A 302 -26.97 -2.84 19.61
CA ARG A 302 -25.63 -2.34 19.27
C ARG A 302 -24.65 -3.45 18.89
N ALA A 303 -25.02 -4.71 19.09
CA ALA A 303 -24.27 -5.85 18.60
C ALA A 303 -24.22 -5.76 17.06
N LYS A 304 -23.02 -5.60 16.50
CA LYS A 304 -22.79 -5.75 15.06
C LYS A 304 -22.59 -7.23 14.77
N ARG A 305 -23.11 -7.69 13.63
CA ARG A 305 -22.90 -9.07 13.16
C ARG A 305 -21.40 -9.40 13.17
N PRO A 306 -20.97 -10.50 13.80
CA PRO A 306 -19.61 -10.98 13.71
C PRO A 306 -19.31 -11.37 12.26
N HIS A 307 -18.04 -11.24 11.87
CA HIS A 307 -17.59 -11.75 10.58
C HIS A 307 -17.85 -13.25 10.50
N LEU A 308 -18.50 -13.67 9.41
CA LEU A 308 -18.81 -15.06 9.13
C LEU A 308 -17.62 -15.73 8.44
N VAL A 309 -17.59 -17.05 8.44
CA VAL A 309 -16.58 -17.84 7.72
C VAL A 309 -16.54 -17.46 6.23
N ARG A 310 -17.71 -17.21 5.62
CA ARG A 310 -17.79 -16.73 4.23
C ARG A 310 -17.08 -15.40 3.97
N ASP A 311 -16.94 -14.56 4.98
CA ASP A 311 -16.31 -13.25 4.85
C ASP A 311 -14.77 -13.36 4.80
N ILE A 312 -14.21 -14.52 5.18
CA ILE A 312 -12.77 -14.72 5.35
C ILE A 312 -12.22 -15.88 4.52
N MET A 313 -13.09 -16.70 3.93
CA MET A 313 -12.68 -17.85 3.14
C MET A 313 -12.12 -17.44 1.77
N SER A 314 -11.20 -18.24 1.25
CA SER A 314 -10.75 -18.12 -0.14
C SER A 314 -11.69 -18.91 -1.07
N TYR A 315 -12.08 -18.28 -2.19
CA TYR A 315 -12.91 -18.85 -3.25
C TYR A 315 -12.48 -18.28 -4.62
N PRO A 316 -12.51 -19.06 -5.72
CA PRO A 316 -12.81 -20.49 -5.81
C PRO A 316 -11.68 -21.39 -5.29
N VAL A 317 -12.05 -22.49 -4.64
CA VAL A 317 -11.07 -23.45 -4.09
C VAL A 317 -10.53 -24.32 -5.21
N LYS A 318 -9.21 -24.36 -5.39
CA LYS A 318 -8.59 -25.35 -6.27
C LYS A 318 -8.76 -26.74 -5.68
N THR A 319 -9.24 -27.67 -6.49
CA THR A 319 -9.44 -29.05 -6.09
C THR A 319 -8.78 -30.01 -7.08
N VAL A 320 -8.60 -31.25 -6.66
CA VAL A 320 -8.16 -32.35 -7.53
C VAL A 320 -9.14 -33.52 -7.44
N SER A 321 -9.13 -34.40 -8.45
CA SER A 321 -9.93 -35.62 -8.42
C SER A 321 -9.22 -36.73 -7.63
N PRO A 322 -9.95 -37.72 -7.08
CA PRO A 322 -9.35 -38.89 -6.42
C PRO A 322 -8.32 -39.66 -7.28
N GLU A 323 -8.47 -39.60 -8.60
CA GLU A 323 -7.59 -40.28 -9.56
C GLU A 323 -6.40 -39.43 -10.02
N THR A 324 -6.35 -38.14 -9.67
CA THR A 324 -5.26 -37.24 -10.05
C THR A 324 -3.94 -37.77 -9.49
N LYS A 325 -2.89 -37.82 -10.31
CA LYS A 325 -1.59 -38.39 -9.93
C LYS A 325 -0.82 -37.44 -9.01
N LEU A 326 -0.05 -37.99 -8.07
CA LEU A 326 0.74 -37.16 -7.13
C LEU A 326 1.70 -36.19 -7.82
N GLY A 327 2.28 -36.55 -8.98
CA GLY A 327 3.11 -35.62 -9.75
C GLY A 327 2.35 -34.40 -10.29
N GLU A 328 1.09 -34.58 -10.66
CA GLU A 328 0.21 -33.49 -11.10
C GLU A 328 -0.22 -32.65 -9.89
N VAL A 329 -0.52 -33.29 -8.75
CA VAL A 329 -0.80 -32.61 -7.48
C VAL A 329 0.40 -31.76 -7.03
N GLU A 330 1.62 -32.28 -7.12
CA GLU A 330 2.86 -31.53 -6.82
C GLU A 330 2.97 -30.26 -7.67
N GLN A 331 2.71 -30.39 -8.97
CA GLN A 331 2.72 -29.24 -9.88
C GLN A 331 1.64 -28.22 -9.50
N ILE A 332 0.42 -28.66 -9.17
CA ILE A 332 -0.66 -27.76 -8.72
C ILE A 332 -0.25 -27.05 -7.43
N LEU A 333 0.24 -27.77 -6.42
CA LEU A 333 0.64 -27.19 -5.15
C LEU A 333 1.80 -26.18 -5.30
N LEU A 334 2.78 -26.49 -6.14
CA LEU A 334 3.87 -25.56 -6.48
C LEU A 334 3.36 -24.35 -7.27
N ARG A 335 2.53 -24.58 -8.30
CA ARG A 335 1.98 -23.57 -9.21
C ARG A 335 1.19 -22.49 -8.47
N TYR A 336 0.40 -22.89 -7.47
CA TYR A 336 -0.43 -21.97 -6.70
C TYR A 336 0.16 -21.56 -5.35
N GLY A 337 1.40 -21.98 -5.05
CA GLY A 337 2.02 -21.76 -3.73
C GLY A 337 1.22 -22.39 -2.58
N HIS A 338 0.35 -23.35 -2.89
CA HIS A 338 -0.51 -24.00 -1.92
C HIS A 338 0.26 -25.08 -1.17
N THR A 339 -0.04 -25.19 0.12
CA THR A 339 0.62 -26.14 1.02
C THR A 339 -0.27 -27.38 1.27
N GLY A 340 -1.44 -27.42 0.62
CA GLY A 340 -2.38 -28.54 0.54
C GLY A 340 -3.56 -28.20 -0.37
N VAL A 341 -4.26 -29.22 -0.86
CA VAL A 341 -5.37 -29.07 -1.82
C VAL A 341 -6.52 -30.05 -1.46
N PRO A 342 -7.79 -29.60 -1.45
CA PRO A 342 -8.93 -30.49 -1.31
C PRO A 342 -9.08 -31.45 -2.50
N VAL A 343 -9.56 -32.65 -2.20
CA VAL A 343 -9.90 -33.69 -3.18
C VAL A 343 -11.41 -33.77 -3.25
N THR A 344 -11.98 -33.59 -4.44
CA THR A 344 -13.43 -33.55 -4.64
C THR A 344 -13.88 -34.50 -5.74
N GLU A 345 -15.06 -35.09 -5.56
CA GLU A 345 -15.79 -35.86 -6.56
C GLU A 345 -17.15 -35.18 -6.77
N ASP A 346 -17.42 -34.68 -7.98
CA ASP A 346 -18.64 -33.92 -8.30
C ASP A 346 -18.97 -32.79 -7.30
N LYS A 347 -17.95 -32.00 -6.93
CA LYS A 347 -17.97 -30.90 -5.92
C LYS A 347 -18.10 -31.33 -4.46
N ASN A 348 -18.38 -32.60 -4.18
CA ASN A 348 -18.39 -33.13 -2.83
C ASN A 348 -16.95 -33.33 -2.34
N LEU A 349 -16.68 -32.92 -1.11
CA LEU A 349 -15.37 -33.08 -0.48
C LEU A 349 -15.18 -34.55 -0.04
N VAL A 350 -14.19 -35.23 -0.64
CA VAL A 350 -13.89 -36.64 -0.35
C VAL A 350 -12.52 -36.83 0.32
N GLY A 351 -11.67 -35.82 0.33
CA GLY A 351 -10.41 -35.83 1.05
C GLY A 351 -9.64 -34.52 0.98
N ILE A 352 -8.48 -34.48 1.61
CA ILE A 352 -7.51 -33.38 1.49
C ILE A 352 -6.11 -33.96 1.46
N ILE A 353 -5.21 -33.41 0.65
CA ILE A 353 -3.80 -33.82 0.61
C ILE A 353 -2.89 -32.63 0.88
N SER A 354 -1.88 -32.83 1.73
CA SER A 354 -0.88 -31.81 2.03
C SER A 354 0.34 -31.92 1.12
N ARG A 355 1.05 -30.79 0.91
CA ARG A 355 2.32 -30.78 0.19
C ARG A 355 3.35 -31.71 0.83
N ARG A 356 3.36 -31.80 2.16
CA ARG A 356 4.26 -32.69 2.90
C ARG A 356 4.05 -34.16 2.51
N ASP A 357 2.79 -34.58 2.37
CA ASP A 357 2.44 -35.96 2.01
C ASP A 357 2.81 -36.25 0.56
N VAL A 358 2.56 -35.30 -0.34
CA VAL A 358 2.98 -35.35 -1.74
C VAL A 358 4.50 -35.47 -1.86
N ASP A 359 5.25 -34.54 -1.26
CA ASP A 359 6.72 -34.51 -1.30
C ASP A 359 7.33 -35.81 -0.74
N LYS A 360 6.75 -36.34 0.35
CA LYS A 360 7.19 -37.61 0.94
C LYS A 360 6.94 -38.78 -0.01
N ALA A 361 5.76 -38.88 -0.61
CA ALA A 361 5.43 -39.94 -1.55
C ALA A 361 6.29 -39.87 -2.83
N ILE A 362 6.55 -38.66 -3.33
CA ILE A 362 7.39 -38.46 -4.52
C ILE A 362 8.84 -38.84 -4.26
N LYS A 363 9.40 -38.54 -3.08
CA LYS A 363 10.72 -39.03 -2.68
C LYS A 363 10.83 -40.56 -2.68
N HIS A 364 9.72 -41.26 -2.50
CA HIS A 364 9.63 -42.73 -2.59
C HIS A 364 9.29 -43.24 -4.01
N GLY A 365 9.33 -42.38 -5.04
CA GLY A 365 9.10 -42.77 -6.43
C GLY A 365 7.61 -42.93 -6.81
N LEU A 366 6.68 -42.49 -5.97
CA LEU A 366 5.23 -42.72 -6.14
C LEU A 366 4.56 -41.63 -6.97
N LYS A 367 5.30 -40.96 -7.86
CA LYS A 367 4.82 -39.83 -8.66
C LYS A 367 3.60 -40.17 -9.55
N HIS A 368 3.48 -41.44 -9.93
CA HIS A 368 2.41 -41.99 -10.77
C HIS A 368 1.16 -42.43 -10.00
N ALA A 369 1.23 -42.52 -8.66
CA ALA A 369 0.15 -43.04 -7.85
C ALA A 369 -0.99 -42.01 -7.72
N PRO A 370 -2.25 -42.46 -7.59
CA PRO A 370 -3.40 -41.56 -7.48
C PRO A 370 -3.50 -40.97 -6.07
N VAL A 371 -4.03 -39.74 -5.97
CA VAL A 371 -4.12 -38.98 -4.72
C VAL A 371 -4.95 -39.69 -3.66
N LYS A 372 -5.97 -40.46 -4.04
CA LYS A 372 -6.84 -41.22 -3.13
C LYS A 372 -6.09 -42.18 -2.20
N GLY A 373 -4.91 -42.65 -2.60
CA GLY A 373 -4.08 -43.54 -1.78
C GLY A 373 -3.29 -42.83 -0.67
N PHE A 374 -3.24 -41.50 -0.70
CA PHE A 374 -2.38 -40.69 0.16
C PHE A 374 -3.10 -39.52 0.83
N MET A 375 -4.32 -39.19 0.38
CA MET A 375 -5.15 -38.14 0.99
C MET A 375 -5.70 -38.57 2.35
N THR A 376 -5.94 -37.58 3.20
CA THR A 376 -6.74 -37.75 4.42
C THR A 376 -8.21 -37.74 4.03
N THR A 377 -8.94 -38.80 4.35
CA THR A 377 -10.37 -38.97 3.99
C THR A 377 -11.33 -38.43 5.05
N LYS A 378 -10.93 -38.44 6.33
CA LYS A 378 -11.68 -37.79 7.42
C LYS A 378 -11.25 -36.33 7.52
N VAL A 379 -11.95 -35.47 6.77
CA VAL A 379 -11.64 -34.04 6.71
C VAL A 379 -12.55 -33.29 7.69
N SER A 380 -11.96 -32.50 8.58
CA SER A 380 -12.74 -31.54 9.37
C SER A 380 -13.21 -30.40 8.46
N THR A 381 -14.48 -30.03 8.55
CA THR A 381 -15.11 -28.98 7.74
C THR A 381 -15.81 -27.95 8.63
N ILE A 382 -16.20 -26.82 8.04
CA ILE A 382 -17.02 -25.80 8.69
C ILE A 382 -18.07 -25.24 7.73
N GLU A 383 -19.22 -24.83 8.24
CA GLU A 383 -20.26 -24.17 7.46
C GLU A 383 -19.94 -22.69 7.22
N ALA A 384 -20.37 -22.16 6.07
CA ALA A 384 -20.03 -20.80 5.62
C ALA A 384 -20.71 -19.67 6.42
N ASP A 385 -21.80 -19.96 7.13
CA ASP A 385 -22.62 -19.02 7.90
C ASP A 385 -22.30 -19.01 9.41
N VAL A 386 -21.28 -19.75 9.83
CA VAL A 386 -20.81 -19.79 11.22
C VAL A 386 -19.87 -18.60 11.48
N PRO A 387 -19.83 -18.04 12.71
CA PRO A 387 -18.82 -17.06 13.12
C PRO A 387 -17.38 -17.59 12.94
N TRP A 388 -16.46 -16.73 12.49
CA TRP A 388 -15.10 -17.17 12.13
C TRP A 388 -14.28 -17.68 13.33
N ASP A 389 -14.60 -17.32 14.56
CA ASP A 389 -13.88 -17.74 15.77
C ASP A 389 -13.93 -19.27 15.98
N GLU A 390 -14.96 -19.93 15.46
CA GLU A 390 -15.05 -21.38 15.44
C GLU A 390 -13.94 -22.02 14.58
N VAL A 391 -13.47 -21.32 13.53
CA VAL A 391 -12.34 -21.76 12.71
C VAL A 391 -11.08 -21.89 13.57
N HIS A 392 -10.78 -20.87 14.38
CA HIS A 392 -9.59 -20.90 15.25
C HIS A 392 -9.67 -22.06 16.25
N ARG A 393 -10.84 -22.24 16.89
CA ARG A 393 -11.07 -23.33 17.83
C ARG A 393 -10.84 -24.70 17.20
N LEU A 394 -11.44 -24.95 16.04
CA LEU A 394 -11.28 -26.21 15.30
C LEU A 394 -9.83 -26.42 14.84
N MET A 395 -9.15 -25.37 14.40
CA MET A 395 -7.74 -25.46 13.98
C MET A 395 -6.79 -25.82 15.12
N VAL A 396 -7.00 -25.26 16.31
CA VAL A 396 -6.20 -25.56 17.50
C VAL A 396 -6.55 -26.95 18.04
N GLN A 397 -7.84 -27.24 18.22
CA GLN A 397 -8.33 -28.50 18.80
C GLN A 397 -7.91 -29.72 17.98
N HIS A 398 -7.95 -29.61 16.65
CA HIS A 398 -7.64 -30.72 15.75
C HIS A 398 -6.23 -30.65 15.15
N ASP A 399 -5.42 -29.66 15.53
CA ASP A 399 -4.08 -29.38 14.95
C ASP A 399 -4.09 -29.36 13.40
N ILE A 400 -5.11 -28.72 12.83
CA ILE A 400 -5.26 -28.63 11.37
C ILE A 400 -4.82 -27.26 10.84
N GLY A 401 -4.13 -27.28 9.70
CA GLY A 401 -3.59 -26.09 9.04
C GLY A 401 -4.57 -25.38 8.11
N ARG A 402 -5.64 -26.08 7.71
CA ARG A 402 -6.64 -25.65 6.74
C ARG A 402 -7.98 -26.28 7.08
N LEU A 403 -9.05 -25.55 6.85
CA LEU A 403 -10.42 -25.95 7.10
C LEU A 403 -11.24 -25.67 5.84
N PRO A 404 -11.60 -26.72 5.08
CA PRO A 404 -12.56 -26.61 3.99
C PRO A 404 -13.91 -26.10 4.50
N VAL A 405 -14.46 -25.13 3.78
CA VAL A 405 -15.78 -24.56 4.03
C VAL A 405 -16.79 -25.24 3.12
N VAL A 406 -17.85 -25.75 3.70
CA VAL A 406 -18.91 -26.46 2.98
C VAL A 406 -20.25 -25.76 3.15
N GLU A 407 -21.13 -25.93 2.16
CA GLU A 407 -22.57 -25.63 2.25
C GLU A 407 -23.31 -26.83 1.64
N ASP A 408 -24.25 -27.40 2.39
CA ASP A 408 -25.02 -28.59 1.98
C ASP A 408 -24.13 -29.75 1.49
N GLY A 409 -22.93 -29.90 2.07
CA GLY A 409 -21.94 -30.93 1.71
C GLY A 409 -21.04 -30.60 0.50
N ASN A 410 -21.29 -29.50 -0.20
CA ASN A 410 -20.46 -29.03 -1.31
C ASN A 410 -19.33 -28.13 -0.82
N LEU A 411 -18.13 -28.26 -1.40
CA LEU A 411 -17.02 -27.38 -1.09
C LEU A 411 -17.26 -25.97 -1.68
N VAL A 412 -17.42 -24.97 -0.83
CA VAL A 412 -17.65 -23.57 -1.23
C VAL A 412 -16.50 -22.63 -0.87
N GLY A 413 -15.53 -23.07 -0.05
CA GLY A 413 -14.41 -22.23 0.37
C GLY A 413 -13.33 -22.99 1.11
N ILE A 414 -12.24 -22.31 1.45
CA ILE A 414 -11.23 -22.85 2.36
C ILE A 414 -10.64 -21.73 3.22
N VAL A 415 -10.40 -22.03 4.49
CA VAL A 415 -9.73 -21.12 5.44
C VAL A 415 -8.42 -21.76 5.88
N SER A 416 -7.31 -21.02 5.85
CA SER A 416 -6.00 -21.48 6.32
C SER A 416 -5.61 -20.85 7.65
N ARG A 417 -4.62 -21.43 8.36
CA ARG A 417 -4.01 -20.79 9.55
C ARG A 417 -3.53 -19.38 9.27
N SER A 418 -3.06 -19.09 8.06
CA SER A 418 -2.65 -17.74 7.68
C SER A 418 -3.84 -16.79 7.57
N ASP A 419 -5.03 -17.26 7.17
CA ASP A 419 -6.28 -16.47 7.21
C ASP A 419 -6.72 -16.22 8.65
N VAL A 420 -6.62 -17.21 9.54
CA VAL A 420 -6.96 -17.09 10.97
C VAL A 420 -5.97 -16.20 11.72
N LEU A 421 -4.66 -16.36 11.53
CA LEU A 421 -3.63 -15.54 12.21
C LEU A 421 -3.72 -14.07 11.80
N ARG A 422 -4.08 -13.79 10.54
CA ARG A 422 -4.44 -12.44 10.07
C ARG A 422 -5.57 -11.84 10.89
N LEU A 423 -6.54 -12.65 11.28
CA LEU A 423 -7.67 -12.23 12.09
C LEU A 423 -7.36 -12.18 13.56
N VAL A 424 -6.58 -13.06 14.17
CA VAL A 424 -6.37 -13.09 15.65
C VAL A 424 -5.38 -12.02 16.13
N HIS A 425 -4.25 -11.86 15.45
CA HIS A 425 -3.12 -11.04 15.92
C HIS A 425 -3.12 -9.64 15.30
N GLY A 426 -4.19 -8.87 15.49
CA GLY A 426 -4.19 -7.46 15.07
C GLY A 426 -2.84 -6.79 15.35
N THR A 427 -2.18 -6.30 14.29
CA THR A 427 -0.92 -5.53 14.31
C THR A 427 0.32 -6.23 14.92
N SER A 428 0.72 -7.42 14.46
CA SER A 428 2.11 -7.90 14.63
C SER A 428 2.75 -8.54 13.40
N ILE A 429 1.99 -8.67 12.32
CA ILE A 429 2.48 -8.99 10.98
C ILE A 429 1.78 -7.99 10.05
N PRO A 430 2.51 -7.13 9.30
CA PRO A 430 1.85 -6.20 8.42
C PRO A 430 1.17 -6.97 7.28
N ILE A 431 -0.14 -6.76 7.07
CA ILE A 431 -0.75 -6.44 5.75
C ILE A 431 -2.26 -6.08 5.87
N GLU A 432 -2.51 -4.83 5.46
CA GLU A 432 -3.62 -4.10 4.81
C GLU A 432 -5.08 -4.08 5.28
N THR A 433 -5.86 -5.15 5.45
CA THR A 433 -7.33 -4.98 5.28
C THR A 433 -8.09 -4.16 6.34
N GLN A 434 -7.61 -4.06 7.59
CA GLN A 434 -8.32 -3.31 8.65
C GLN A 434 -7.81 -1.86 8.80
N LEU A 435 -6.52 -1.64 8.59
CA LEU A 435 -5.95 -0.29 8.37
C LEU A 435 -6.43 0.31 7.04
N ALA A 436 -6.70 -0.51 6.02
CA ALA A 436 -7.30 -0.07 4.78
C ALA A 436 -8.74 0.42 4.98
N ARG A 437 -9.57 -0.22 5.82
CA ARG A 437 -10.95 0.24 6.06
C ARG A 437 -11.04 1.56 6.84
N GLU A 438 -10.25 1.71 7.91
CA GLU A 438 -10.26 2.95 8.71
C GLU A 438 -9.51 4.10 8.01
N ARG A 439 -8.44 3.82 7.25
CA ARG A 439 -7.80 4.84 6.37
C ARG A 439 -8.62 5.13 5.11
N SER A 440 -9.41 4.17 4.60
CA SER A 440 -10.28 4.36 3.43
C SER A 440 -11.43 5.30 3.68
N ALA A 441 -11.94 5.46 4.92
CA ALA A 441 -12.99 6.45 5.15
C ALA A 441 -12.50 7.89 4.93
N ALA A 442 -11.29 8.22 5.41
CA ALA A 442 -10.65 9.52 5.16
C ALA A 442 -10.12 9.64 3.72
N MET A 443 -9.53 8.57 3.17
CA MET A 443 -9.00 8.55 1.79
C MET A 443 -10.07 8.50 0.71
N ARG A 444 -11.26 7.97 0.99
CA ARG A 444 -12.36 7.91 0.03
C ARG A 444 -12.75 9.32 -0.39
N GLN A 445 -12.74 10.29 0.52
CA GLN A 445 -13.03 11.67 0.16
C GLN A 445 -11.98 12.23 -0.81
N ASP A 446 -10.68 12.04 -0.54
CA ASP A 446 -9.62 12.47 -1.46
C ASP A 446 -9.77 11.86 -2.87
N ILE A 447 -10.13 10.58 -2.95
CA ILE A 447 -10.36 9.89 -4.23
C ILE A 447 -11.61 10.42 -4.92
N LEU A 448 -12.70 10.65 -4.18
CA LEU A 448 -13.92 11.23 -4.73
C LEU A 448 -13.66 12.62 -5.31
N ASP A 449 -12.92 13.46 -4.60
CA ASP A 449 -12.53 14.80 -5.05
C ASP A 449 -11.69 14.72 -6.35
N LEU A 450 -10.78 13.74 -6.46
CA LEU A 450 -10.00 13.49 -7.68
C LEU A 450 -10.88 13.00 -8.84
N LEU A 451 -11.86 12.12 -8.57
CA LEU A 451 -12.81 11.64 -9.58
C LEU A 451 -13.74 12.78 -10.07
N GLU A 452 -14.11 13.71 -9.21
CA GLU A 452 -14.89 14.91 -9.57
C GLU A 452 -14.11 15.90 -10.44
N CYS A 453 -12.77 15.87 -10.37
CA CYS A 453 -11.90 16.69 -11.23
C CYS A 453 -11.71 16.10 -12.64
N LEU A 454 -12.18 14.89 -12.92
CA LEU A 454 -12.05 14.26 -14.24
C LEU A 454 -12.92 14.97 -15.30
N PRO A 455 -12.59 14.86 -16.60
CA PRO A 455 -13.44 15.34 -17.68
C PRO A 455 -14.88 14.82 -17.57
N LYS A 456 -15.86 15.61 -18.02
CA LYS A 456 -17.27 15.28 -17.79
C LYS A 456 -17.68 13.99 -18.52
N GLU A 457 -17.07 13.73 -19.67
CA GLU A 457 -17.22 12.50 -20.44
C GLU A 457 -16.80 11.27 -19.63
N THR A 458 -15.65 11.35 -18.95
CA THR A 458 -15.12 10.29 -18.07
C THR A 458 -16.03 10.05 -16.87
N GLN A 459 -16.53 11.12 -16.24
CA GLN A 459 -17.47 10.99 -15.11
C GLN A 459 -18.76 10.28 -15.52
N ASN A 460 -19.35 10.68 -16.67
CA ASN A 460 -20.58 10.06 -17.17
C ASN A 460 -20.37 8.57 -17.50
N LEU A 461 -19.17 8.20 -17.97
CA LEU A 461 -18.80 6.81 -18.22
C LEU A 461 -18.70 6.02 -16.91
N LEU A 462 -18.06 6.57 -15.87
CA LEU A 462 -17.97 5.92 -14.55
C LEU A 462 -19.35 5.74 -13.91
N GLU A 463 -20.27 6.70 -14.10
CA GLU A 463 -21.67 6.56 -13.70
C GLU A 463 -22.36 5.41 -14.44
N ALA A 464 -22.21 5.33 -15.77
CA ALA A 464 -22.78 4.22 -16.56
C ALA A 464 -22.22 2.84 -16.17
N VAL A 465 -20.93 2.78 -15.81
CA VAL A 465 -20.26 1.56 -15.30
C VAL A 465 -20.85 1.16 -13.95
N LYS A 466 -20.99 2.10 -13.01
CA LYS A 466 -21.60 1.86 -11.70
C LYS A 466 -23.02 1.31 -11.83
N ASP A 467 -23.86 1.96 -12.63
CA ASP A 467 -25.27 1.55 -12.82
C ASP A 467 -25.36 0.16 -13.50
N THR A 468 -24.43 -0.15 -14.42
CA THR A 468 -24.35 -1.49 -15.01
C THR A 468 -23.94 -2.55 -14.01
N ALA A 469 -23.03 -2.23 -13.08
CA ALA A 469 -22.56 -3.19 -12.09
C ALA A 469 -23.65 -3.56 -11.08
N GLU A 470 -24.51 -2.60 -10.74
CA GLU A 470 -25.65 -2.81 -9.84
C GLU A 470 -26.71 -3.71 -10.48
N GLU A 471 -26.99 -3.54 -11.77
CA GLU A 471 -27.95 -4.41 -12.48
C GLU A 471 -27.44 -5.82 -12.75
N GLU A 472 -26.16 -5.98 -13.06
CA GLU A 472 -25.54 -7.28 -13.33
C GLU A 472 -25.04 -7.98 -12.05
N GLU A 473 -25.30 -7.39 -10.87
CA GLU A 473 -24.92 -7.89 -9.54
C GLU A 473 -23.43 -8.33 -9.44
N CYS A 474 -22.53 -7.53 -10.02
CA CYS A 474 -21.10 -7.85 -10.11
C CYS A 474 -20.21 -6.77 -9.49
N SER A 475 -19.02 -7.15 -9.02
CA SER A 475 -18.03 -6.17 -8.56
C SER A 475 -17.20 -5.64 -9.72
N VAL A 476 -17.06 -4.32 -9.82
CA VAL A 476 -16.28 -3.67 -10.87
C VAL A 476 -15.30 -2.66 -10.29
N TYR A 477 -14.10 -2.64 -10.85
CA TYR A 477 -13.00 -1.82 -10.39
C TYR A 477 -12.31 -1.16 -11.59
N VAL A 478 -11.92 0.10 -11.46
CA VAL A 478 -10.91 0.70 -12.35
C VAL A 478 -9.53 0.38 -11.79
N VAL A 479 -8.59 -0.04 -12.64
CA VAL A 479 -7.32 -0.64 -12.20
C VAL A 479 -6.11 -0.07 -12.92
N GLY A 480 -4.92 -0.34 -12.38
CA GLY A 480 -3.68 -0.20 -13.14
C GLY A 480 -3.19 1.23 -13.33
N GLY A 481 -2.80 1.55 -14.56
CA GLY A 481 -2.14 2.82 -14.90
C GLY A 481 -3.02 4.03 -14.61
N PHE A 482 -4.34 3.91 -14.82
CA PHE A 482 -5.29 4.97 -14.52
C PHE A 482 -5.26 5.37 -13.03
N VAL A 483 -5.29 4.39 -12.13
CA VAL A 483 -5.29 4.64 -10.68
C VAL A 483 -3.99 5.31 -10.25
N ARG A 484 -2.86 4.85 -10.77
CA ARG A 484 -1.54 5.44 -10.54
C ARG A 484 -1.49 6.91 -10.98
N ASP A 485 -1.89 7.16 -12.22
CA ASP A 485 -1.79 8.48 -12.83
C ASP A 485 -2.80 9.47 -12.21
N LEU A 486 -3.99 9.00 -11.80
CA LEU A 486 -4.95 9.76 -11.00
C LEU A 486 -4.32 10.23 -9.67
N LEU A 487 -3.66 9.33 -8.94
CA LEU A 487 -2.98 9.66 -7.68
C LEU A 487 -1.78 10.59 -7.86
N LEU A 488 -1.14 10.56 -9.04
CA LEU A 488 -0.06 11.50 -9.41
C LEU A 488 -0.58 12.82 -9.99
N SER A 489 -1.90 12.97 -10.16
CA SER A 489 -2.53 14.13 -10.81
C SER A 489 -2.00 14.38 -12.24
N VAL A 490 -1.74 13.30 -12.98
CA VAL A 490 -1.30 13.33 -14.38
C VAL A 490 -2.51 13.07 -15.29
N PRO A 491 -2.64 13.75 -16.45
CA PRO A 491 -3.73 13.48 -17.39
C PRO A 491 -3.74 12.02 -17.85
N THR A 492 -4.91 11.37 -17.74
CA THR A 492 -5.15 9.99 -18.18
C THR A 492 -6.21 9.94 -19.26
N GLN A 493 -6.06 9.00 -20.20
CA GLN A 493 -7.04 8.76 -21.27
C GLN A 493 -7.46 7.29 -21.38
N ASP A 494 -6.62 6.36 -20.91
CA ASP A 494 -6.90 4.92 -20.99
C ASP A 494 -7.58 4.46 -19.69
N LEU A 495 -8.79 3.91 -19.82
CA LEU A 495 -9.57 3.37 -18.73
C LEU A 495 -9.60 1.83 -18.81
N ASP A 496 -8.96 1.21 -17.83
CA ASP A 496 -8.96 -0.24 -17.66
C ASP A 496 -9.93 -0.62 -16.53
N PHE A 497 -10.98 -1.36 -16.87
CA PHE A 497 -11.90 -1.94 -15.90
C PHE A 497 -11.68 -3.43 -15.74
N VAL A 498 -11.77 -3.90 -14.50
CA VAL A 498 -11.75 -5.30 -14.15
C VAL A 498 -13.04 -5.66 -13.41
N VAL A 499 -13.66 -6.76 -13.83
CA VAL A 499 -14.94 -7.24 -13.30
C VAL A 499 -14.72 -8.60 -12.64
N GLU A 500 -15.15 -8.73 -11.38
CA GLU A 500 -15.26 -10.04 -10.72
C GLU A 500 -16.52 -10.74 -11.23
N GLY A 501 -16.36 -11.53 -12.30
CA GLY A 501 -17.45 -12.14 -13.05
C GLY A 501 -17.15 -12.11 -14.55
N SER A 502 -18.20 -12.21 -15.39
CA SER A 502 -18.03 -12.20 -16.84
C SER A 502 -17.88 -10.77 -17.38
N GLY A 503 -16.63 -10.32 -17.58
CA GLY A 503 -16.34 -9.03 -18.20
C GLY A 503 -16.94 -8.88 -19.61
N GLY A 504 -17.11 -9.98 -20.33
CA GLY A 504 -17.77 -10.01 -21.64
C GLY A 504 -19.27 -9.70 -21.56
N GLN A 505 -19.98 -10.24 -20.57
CA GLN A 505 -21.40 -9.92 -20.34
C GLN A 505 -21.55 -8.47 -19.86
N PHE A 506 -20.71 -8.06 -18.92
CA PHE A 506 -20.67 -6.68 -18.42
C PHE A 506 -20.47 -5.67 -19.56
N ALA A 507 -19.53 -5.92 -20.48
CA ALA A 507 -19.29 -5.05 -21.62
C ALA A 507 -20.50 -4.95 -22.57
N GLN A 508 -21.28 -6.02 -22.74
CA GLN A 508 -22.51 -5.98 -23.55
C GLN A 508 -23.61 -5.17 -22.87
N ALA A 509 -23.75 -5.30 -21.55
CA ALA A 509 -24.71 -4.51 -20.78
C ALA A 509 -24.34 -3.02 -20.80
N LEU A 510 -23.07 -2.70 -20.60
CA LEU A 510 -22.56 -1.33 -20.63
C LEU A 510 -22.78 -0.66 -22.00
N MET A 511 -22.58 -1.39 -23.09
CA MET A 511 -22.84 -0.93 -24.46
C MET A 511 -24.29 -0.51 -24.73
N ARG A 512 -25.27 -1.00 -23.95
CA ARG A 512 -26.67 -0.57 -24.09
C ARG A 512 -26.90 0.82 -23.51
N ARG A 513 -26.03 1.28 -22.61
CA ARG A 513 -26.11 2.59 -21.92
C ARG A 513 -25.28 3.66 -22.60
N ILE A 514 -24.16 3.29 -23.22
CA ILE A 514 -23.26 4.27 -23.82
C ILE A 514 -23.61 4.47 -25.31
N PRO A 515 -23.85 5.71 -25.76
CA PRO A 515 -24.10 5.98 -27.17
C PRO A 515 -22.83 5.80 -28.02
N ASN A 516 -22.99 5.24 -29.22
CA ASN A 516 -22.02 5.27 -30.32
C ASN A 516 -20.66 4.55 -30.13
N GLY A 517 -20.53 3.62 -29.18
CA GLY A 517 -19.36 2.75 -29.06
C GLY A 517 -19.36 1.56 -30.03
N LYS A 518 -18.18 1.01 -30.35
CA LYS A 518 -18.02 -0.27 -31.05
C LYS A 518 -17.36 -1.30 -30.13
N LEU A 519 -18.10 -2.36 -29.80
CA LEU A 519 -17.63 -3.46 -28.96
C LEU A 519 -16.88 -4.53 -29.76
N THR A 520 -15.70 -4.91 -29.28
CA THR A 520 -14.92 -6.05 -29.76
C THR A 520 -14.65 -6.98 -28.58
N GLN A 521 -14.95 -8.28 -28.72
CA GLN A 521 -14.77 -9.25 -27.63
C GLN A 521 -13.72 -10.30 -27.98
N HIS A 522 -12.87 -10.60 -27.01
CA HIS A 522 -11.85 -11.64 -27.09
C HIS A 522 -12.13 -12.74 -26.06
N ILE A 523 -13.01 -13.66 -26.43
CA ILE A 523 -13.53 -14.73 -25.54
C ILE A 523 -12.40 -15.54 -24.88
N LYS A 524 -11.31 -15.84 -25.61
CA LYS A 524 -10.17 -16.62 -25.10
C LYS A 524 -9.45 -15.98 -23.89
N PHE A 525 -9.52 -14.65 -23.76
CA PHE A 525 -8.79 -13.92 -22.73
C PHE A 525 -9.73 -13.27 -21.70
N GLY A 526 -11.05 -13.45 -21.85
CA GLY A 526 -12.05 -12.82 -21.00
C GLY A 526 -12.03 -11.30 -21.08
N THR A 527 -11.59 -10.73 -22.21
CA THR A 527 -11.47 -9.28 -22.41
C THR A 527 -12.43 -8.76 -23.48
N ALA A 528 -12.85 -7.52 -23.32
CA ALA A 528 -13.67 -6.78 -24.25
C ALA A 528 -13.15 -5.34 -24.35
N GLN A 529 -13.21 -4.77 -25.54
CA GLN A 529 -12.80 -3.41 -25.80
C GLN A 529 -13.95 -2.65 -26.45
N ILE A 530 -14.23 -1.44 -25.95
CA ILE A 530 -15.20 -0.52 -26.52
C ILE A 530 -14.43 0.66 -27.10
N VAL A 531 -14.53 0.89 -28.42
CA VAL A 531 -13.88 2.00 -29.12
C VAL A 531 -14.91 3.07 -29.48
N PHE A 532 -14.62 4.32 -29.16
CA PHE A 532 -15.48 5.48 -29.42
C PHE A 532 -15.12 6.21 -30.73
N PRO A 533 -16.02 7.03 -31.29
CA PRO A 533 -15.80 7.70 -32.58
C PRO A 533 -14.64 8.70 -32.58
N ASP A 534 -14.28 9.24 -31.41
CA ASP A 534 -13.14 10.15 -31.22
C ASP A 534 -11.78 9.41 -31.14
N GLY A 535 -11.80 8.08 -31.17
CA GLY A 535 -10.62 7.22 -31.06
C GLY A 535 -10.24 6.83 -29.63
N SER A 536 -10.94 7.33 -28.62
CA SER A 536 -10.79 6.86 -27.23
C SER A 536 -11.32 5.42 -27.10
N HIS A 537 -10.83 4.70 -26.10
CA HIS A 537 -11.22 3.32 -25.87
C HIS A 537 -11.29 2.98 -24.39
N VAL A 538 -12.10 1.97 -24.09
CA VAL A 538 -12.28 1.40 -22.75
C VAL A 538 -12.03 -0.09 -22.84
N ASP A 539 -11.12 -0.57 -21.99
CA ASP A 539 -10.80 -1.98 -21.88
C ASP A 539 -11.48 -2.58 -20.64
N ILE A 540 -12.15 -3.71 -20.84
CA ILE A 540 -12.90 -4.42 -19.80
C ILE A 540 -12.38 -5.84 -19.77
N ALA A 541 -11.87 -6.26 -18.61
CA ALA A 541 -11.36 -7.61 -18.41
C ALA A 541 -12.08 -8.30 -17.25
N SER A 542 -12.22 -9.62 -17.35
CA SER A 542 -12.61 -10.45 -16.20
C SER A 542 -11.40 -10.63 -15.29
N THR A 543 -11.61 -10.65 -13.96
CA THR A 543 -10.54 -10.99 -13.02
C THR A 543 -9.95 -12.36 -13.34
N ARG A 544 -8.62 -12.41 -13.45
CA ARG A 544 -7.94 -13.62 -13.85
C ARG A 544 -6.63 -13.80 -13.14
N TRP A 545 -6.29 -15.07 -12.94
CA TRP A 545 -4.97 -15.50 -12.54
C TRP A 545 -4.18 -15.93 -13.77
N GLU A 546 -2.91 -15.54 -13.83
CA GLU A 546 -2.03 -15.82 -14.97
C GLU A 546 -0.95 -16.83 -14.60
N HIS A 547 -0.71 -17.79 -15.49
CA HIS A 547 0.38 -18.76 -15.38
C HIS A 547 1.25 -18.77 -16.63
N TYR A 548 2.56 -18.77 -16.43
CA TYR A 548 3.55 -18.90 -17.49
C TYR A 548 4.10 -20.32 -17.51
N SER A 549 3.87 -21.04 -18.61
CA SER A 549 4.34 -22.43 -18.76
C SER A 549 5.88 -22.54 -18.74
N PHE A 550 6.55 -21.48 -19.19
CA PHE A 550 7.99 -21.30 -19.11
C PHE A 550 8.32 -19.80 -19.13
N PRO A 551 9.50 -19.39 -18.66
CA PRO A 551 9.90 -17.97 -18.63
C PRO A 551 9.78 -17.29 -20.00
N GLY A 552 9.04 -16.17 -20.06
CA GLY A 552 8.81 -15.39 -21.30
C GLY A 552 7.68 -15.88 -22.21
N ALA A 553 6.96 -16.95 -21.85
CA ALA A 553 5.79 -17.43 -22.59
C ALA A 553 4.60 -16.45 -22.51
N LEU A 554 3.60 -16.63 -23.38
CA LEU A 554 2.30 -15.98 -23.18
C LEU A 554 1.58 -16.61 -21.99
N PRO A 555 0.87 -15.82 -21.15
CA PRO A 555 0.19 -16.36 -19.98
C PRO A 555 -1.04 -17.19 -20.37
N GLN A 556 -1.28 -18.28 -19.65
CA GLN A 556 -2.56 -18.97 -19.60
C GLN A 556 -3.42 -18.33 -18.52
N VAL A 557 -4.71 -18.11 -18.81
CA VAL A 557 -5.64 -17.36 -17.94
C VAL A 557 -6.71 -18.28 -17.36
N GLU A 558 -7.01 -18.11 -16.07
CA GLU A 558 -8.11 -18.77 -15.35
C GLU A 558 -8.86 -17.72 -14.51
N GLU A 559 -10.17 -17.85 -14.33
CA GLU A 559 -10.97 -16.93 -13.50
C GLU A 559 -10.50 -16.93 -12.04
N SER A 560 -10.40 -15.75 -11.42
CA SER A 560 -9.94 -15.57 -10.03
C SER A 560 -10.58 -14.36 -9.35
N CYS A 561 -10.16 -14.06 -8.12
CA CYS A 561 -10.54 -12.82 -7.42
C CYS A 561 -9.68 -11.61 -7.84
N LEU A 562 -10.09 -10.39 -7.46
CA LEU A 562 -9.36 -9.14 -7.73
C LEU A 562 -7.92 -9.19 -7.20
N ARG A 563 -7.71 -9.75 -6.01
CA ARG A 563 -6.37 -9.83 -5.39
C ARG A 563 -5.39 -10.56 -6.30
N ASP A 564 -5.80 -11.70 -6.86
CA ASP A 564 -4.98 -12.50 -7.76
C ASP A 564 -4.73 -11.76 -9.10
N ASP A 565 -5.72 -11.01 -9.61
CA ASP A 565 -5.55 -10.17 -10.81
C ASP A 565 -4.57 -9.01 -10.59
N LEU A 566 -4.57 -8.41 -9.40
CA LEU A 566 -3.61 -7.38 -9.04
C LEU A 566 -2.21 -7.97 -8.82
N PHE A 567 -2.10 -9.18 -8.26
CA PHE A 567 -0.82 -9.85 -7.99
C PHE A 567 -0.02 -10.18 -9.25
N ARG A 568 -0.70 -10.51 -10.35
CA ARG A 568 -0.04 -10.87 -11.61
C ARG A 568 0.56 -9.68 -12.35
N ARG A 569 0.34 -8.45 -11.89
CA ARG A 569 0.82 -7.21 -12.54
C ARG A 569 2.34 -7.03 -12.37
N ASP A 570 2.87 -6.01 -13.00
CA ASP A 570 4.32 -5.80 -13.06
C ASP A 570 4.90 -5.19 -11.77
N PHE A 571 4.31 -4.07 -11.31
CA PHE A 571 4.80 -3.30 -10.17
C PHE A 571 3.69 -2.93 -9.18
N THR A 572 4.06 -2.72 -7.93
CA THR A 572 3.14 -2.30 -6.84
C THR A 572 2.33 -1.07 -7.22
N ILE A 573 2.99 -0.05 -7.79
CA ILE A 573 2.36 1.20 -8.26
C ILE A 573 1.32 1.00 -9.37
N ASN A 574 1.35 -0.14 -10.07
CA ASN A 574 0.39 -0.51 -11.13
C ASN A 574 -0.60 -1.59 -10.66
N SER A 575 -0.57 -1.97 -9.38
CA SER A 575 -1.36 -3.05 -8.79
C SER A 575 -2.42 -2.55 -7.81
N MET A 576 -2.88 -1.32 -8.01
CA MET A 576 -3.98 -0.72 -7.25
C MET A 576 -5.27 -0.73 -8.06
N ALA A 577 -6.40 -0.66 -7.36
CA ALA A 577 -7.74 -0.62 -7.93
C ALA A 577 -8.61 0.39 -7.18
N ILE A 578 -9.60 0.99 -7.85
CA ILE A 578 -10.65 1.80 -7.22
C ILE A 578 -11.99 1.12 -7.47
N CYS A 579 -12.75 0.85 -6.41
CA CYS A 579 -14.07 0.23 -6.50
C CYS A 579 -15.10 1.22 -7.05
N LEU A 580 -15.93 0.76 -7.98
CA LEU A 580 -16.98 1.57 -8.60
C LEU A 580 -18.40 1.05 -8.29
N ASN A 581 -18.55 0.11 -7.37
CA ASN A 581 -19.86 -0.32 -6.89
C ASN A 581 -20.52 0.75 -5.99
N THR A 582 -21.84 0.85 -6.00
CA THR A 582 -22.59 1.94 -5.33
C THR A 582 -22.27 2.10 -3.83
N ASP A 583 -22.14 1.00 -3.09
CA ASP A 583 -21.84 0.98 -1.65
C ASP A 583 -20.38 1.41 -1.34
N ARG A 584 -19.45 1.04 -2.22
CA ARG A 584 -17.99 1.20 -2.06
C ARG A 584 -17.36 2.16 -3.06
N TYR A 585 -18.16 2.98 -3.73
CA TYR A 585 -17.71 3.88 -4.80
C TYR A 585 -16.58 4.81 -4.33
N GLY A 586 -15.41 4.75 -4.97
CA GLY A 586 -14.23 5.53 -4.60
C GLY A 586 -13.32 4.88 -3.55
N GLU A 587 -13.59 3.63 -3.14
CA GLU A 587 -12.70 2.88 -2.25
C GLU A 587 -11.42 2.45 -2.99
N LEU A 588 -10.25 2.89 -2.51
CA LEU A 588 -8.96 2.46 -3.03
C LEU A 588 -8.56 1.10 -2.43
N VAL A 589 -8.39 0.11 -3.29
CA VAL A 589 -7.89 -1.22 -2.97
C VAL A 589 -6.40 -1.30 -3.33
N ASP A 590 -5.55 -1.48 -2.32
CA ASP A 590 -4.11 -1.65 -2.44
C ASP A 590 -3.68 -2.81 -1.53
N TYR A 591 -3.33 -3.95 -2.15
CA TYR A 591 -2.91 -5.19 -1.47
C TYR A 591 -1.39 -5.37 -1.39
N TYR A 592 -0.62 -4.43 -1.96
CA TYR A 592 0.82 -4.61 -2.17
C TYR A 592 1.61 -3.33 -1.89
N GLY A 593 1.02 -2.34 -1.21
CA GLY A 593 1.67 -1.08 -0.86
C GLY A 593 1.99 -0.15 -2.04
N GLY A 594 1.25 -0.21 -3.15
CA GLY A 594 1.44 0.65 -4.31
C GLY A 594 1.37 2.14 -3.99
N LYS A 595 0.47 2.56 -3.10
CA LYS A 595 0.36 3.97 -2.66
C LYS A 595 1.59 4.42 -1.89
N GLN A 596 2.12 3.56 -1.03
CA GLN A 596 3.33 3.87 -0.26
C GLN A 596 4.54 4.00 -1.20
N ASP A 597 4.69 3.09 -2.16
CA ASP A 597 5.77 3.14 -3.15
C ASP A 597 5.63 4.38 -4.07
N LEU A 598 4.40 4.80 -4.41
CA LEU A 598 4.14 6.08 -5.10
C LEU A 598 4.66 7.28 -4.28
N GLN A 599 4.33 7.33 -2.98
CA GLN A 599 4.79 8.39 -2.08
C GLN A 599 6.32 8.40 -1.90
N GLN A 600 6.93 7.21 -1.83
CA GLN A 600 8.37 7.03 -1.70
C GLN A 600 9.14 7.12 -3.03
N ARG A 601 8.43 7.29 -4.16
CA ARG A 601 8.98 7.30 -5.52
C ARG A 601 9.82 6.05 -5.84
N LYS A 602 9.27 4.88 -5.55
CA LYS A 602 9.94 3.58 -5.75
C LYS A 602 9.23 2.72 -6.78
N ILE A 603 10.01 2.06 -7.64
CA ILE A 603 9.56 0.96 -8.50
C ILE A 603 9.87 -0.36 -7.79
N ARG A 604 8.81 -1.10 -7.42
CA ARG A 604 8.89 -2.38 -6.71
C ARG A 604 8.06 -3.46 -7.42
N PHE A 605 8.62 -4.66 -7.59
CA PHE A 605 7.89 -5.82 -8.11
C PHE A 605 6.94 -6.42 -7.07
N LEU A 606 6.00 -7.26 -7.50
CA LEU A 606 5.07 -7.97 -6.62
C LEU A 606 5.63 -9.28 -6.04
N HIS A 607 6.48 -9.99 -6.79
CA HIS A 607 7.19 -11.18 -6.31
C HIS A 607 8.58 -11.34 -6.97
N ASN A 608 9.47 -12.04 -6.29
CA ASN A 608 10.89 -12.19 -6.65
C ASN A 608 11.16 -12.85 -8.02
N ILE A 609 10.21 -13.62 -8.54
CA ILE A 609 10.29 -14.24 -9.87
C ILE A 609 9.62 -13.41 -10.99
N SER A 610 9.19 -12.17 -10.72
CA SER A 610 8.44 -11.32 -11.68
C SER A 610 9.16 -11.13 -13.03
N PHE A 611 10.48 -10.87 -13.02
CA PHE A 611 11.27 -10.77 -14.26
C PHE A 611 11.55 -12.11 -14.94
N ILE A 612 11.46 -13.21 -14.19
CA ILE A 612 11.59 -14.55 -14.75
C ILE A 612 10.30 -14.92 -15.49
N ASP A 613 9.15 -14.65 -14.88
CA ASP A 613 7.84 -14.90 -15.50
C ASP A 613 7.68 -14.09 -16.78
N ASP A 614 7.99 -12.79 -16.72
CA ASP A 614 7.90 -11.91 -17.89
C ASP A 614 9.10 -10.94 -18.02
N PRO A 615 10.11 -11.28 -18.85
CA PRO A 615 11.30 -10.46 -19.03
C PRO A 615 11.04 -9.06 -19.60
N THR A 616 9.90 -8.81 -20.26
CA THR A 616 9.54 -7.45 -20.73
C THR A 616 9.43 -6.46 -19.58
N ARG A 617 9.11 -6.95 -18.37
CA ARG A 617 9.01 -6.12 -17.17
C ARG A 617 10.34 -5.43 -16.84
N MET A 618 11.49 -5.96 -17.26
CA MET A 618 12.77 -5.28 -17.10
C MET A 618 12.83 -3.96 -17.89
N LEU A 619 12.37 -3.99 -19.16
CA LEU A 619 12.27 -2.79 -20.00
C LEU A 619 11.26 -1.79 -19.42
N ARG A 620 10.11 -2.31 -18.97
CA ARG A 620 9.06 -1.51 -18.33
C ARG A 620 9.52 -0.87 -17.04
N ALA A 621 10.35 -1.56 -16.24
CA ALA A 621 10.88 -1.04 -14.99
C ALA A 621 11.72 0.22 -15.26
N ILE A 622 12.63 0.17 -16.24
CA ILE A 622 13.45 1.32 -16.67
C ILE A 622 12.55 2.44 -17.23
N ARG A 623 11.57 2.09 -18.07
CA ARG A 623 10.63 3.06 -18.63
C ARG A 623 9.84 3.78 -17.54
N PHE A 624 9.31 3.07 -16.55
CA PHE A 624 8.52 3.71 -15.49
C PHE A 624 9.38 4.46 -14.48
N ALA A 625 10.56 3.94 -14.12
CA ALA A 625 11.51 4.65 -13.27
C ALA A 625 11.82 6.04 -13.84
N GLU A 626 12.18 6.10 -15.12
CA GLU A 626 12.52 7.36 -15.77
C GLU A 626 11.31 8.23 -16.08
N ARG A 627 10.19 7.66 -16.54
CA ARG A 627 8.96 8.43 -16.84
C ARG A 627 8.44 9.19 -15.62
N TYR A 628 8.48 8.58 -14.45
CA TYR A 628 7.97 9.17 -13.20
C TYR A 628 9.06 9.75 -12.30
N GLN A 629 10.34 9.65 -12.69
CA GLN A 629 11.50 10.08 -11.90
C GLN A 629 11.55 9.37 -10.53
N PHE A 630 11.41 8.05 -10.57
CA PHE A 630 11.41 7.13 -9.43
C PHE A 630 12.70 6.31 -9.40
N ASP A 631 13.11 5.90 -8.21
CA ASP A 631 14.23 4.97 -8.04
C ASP A 631 13.75 3.52 -8.03
N PHE A 632 14.65 2.58 -8.34
CA PHE A 632 14.40 1.17 -8.05
C PHE A 632 14.43 0.91 -6.54
N ALA A 633 13.49 0.11 -6.05
CA ALA A 633 13.66 -0.55 -4.76
C ALA A 633 14.87 -1.50 -4.81
N LYS A 634 15.59 -1.65 -3.69
CA LYS A 634 16.81 -2.48 -3.63
C LYS A 634 16.56 -3.88 -4.17
N GLU A 635 15.48 -4.51 -3.72
CA GLU A 635 15.11 -5.87 -4.11
C GLU A 635 14.85 -5.96 -5.62
N THR A 636 14.25 -4.92 -6.21
CA THR A 636 13.95 -4.86 -7.64
C THR A 636 15.21 -4.71 -8.49
N LEU A 637 16.18 -3.91 -8.01
CA LEU A 637 17.48 -3.81 -8.68
C LEU A 637 18.24 -5.13 -8.62
N ASP A 638 18.27 -5.79 -7.45
CA ASP A 638 18.92 -7.09 -7.27
C ASP A 638 18.29 -8.17 -8.17
N ALA A 639 16.95 -8.18 -8.28
CA ALA A 639 16.24 -9.09 -9.18
C ALA A 639 16.50 -8.79 -10.66
N LEU A 640 16.64 -7.51 -11.05
CA LEU A 640 16.96 -7.13 -12.42
C LEU A 640 18.35 -7.64 -12.82
N HIS A 641 19.36 -7.45 -11.98
CA HIS A 641 20.71 -7.99 -12.22
C HIS A 641 20.69 -9.52 -12.29
N THR A 642 20.01 -10.18 -11.34
CA THR A 642 19.87 -11.64 -11.34
C THR A 642 19.21 -12.17 -12.62
N ALA A 643 18.15 -11.51 -13.10
CA ALA A 643 17.45 -11.90 -14.32
C ALA A 643 18.31 -11.75 -15.58
N ILE A 644 19.17 -10.71 -15.62
CA ILE A 644 20.16 -10.49 -16.67
C ILE A 644 21.23 -11.58 -16.65
N GLU A 645 21.82 -11.86 -15.50
CA GLU A 645 22.87 -12.87 -15.31
C GLU A 645 22.39 -14.29 -15.64
N THR A 646 21.16 -14.62 -15.29
CA THR A 646 20.54 -15.93 -15.56
C THR A 646 20.13 -16.13 -17.02
N GLY A 647 20.25 -15.09 -17.86
CA GLY A 647 20.01 -15.19 -19.31
C GLY A 647 18.54 -15.37 -19.70
N VAL A 648 17.60 -15.10 -18.80
CA VAL A 648 16.14 -15.26 -19.04
C VAL A 648 15.66 -14.37 -20.19
N LEU A 649 16.28 -13.20 -20.38
CA LEU A 649 15.95 -12.27 -21.45
C LEU A 649 16.03 -12.91 -22.84
N SER A 650 16.91 -13.91 -23.05
CA SER A 650 17.02 -14.64 -24.33
C SER A 650 15.78 -15.47 -24.69
N LYS A 651 14.90 -15.74 -23.72
CA LYS A 651 13.65 -16.49 -23.91
C LYS A 651 12.48 -15.59 -24.36
N LEU A 652 12.65 -14.27 -24.31
CA LEU A 652 11.65 -13.32 -24.76
C LEU A 652 11.59 -13.29 -26.30
N SER A 653 10.38 -13.22 -26.86
CA SER A 653 10.16 -13.06 -28.30
C SER A 653 10.64 -11.69 -28.80
N VAL A 654 11.18 -11.64 -30.01
CA VAL A 654 11.69 -10.40 -30.63
C VAL A 654 10.59 -9.35 -30.78
N GLU A 655 9.37 -9.77 -31.06
CA GLU A 655 8.18 -8.92 -31.21
C GLU A 655 7.94 -8.12 -29.93
N ARG A 656 7.74 -8.81 -28.79
CA ARG A 656 7.48 -8.18 -27.48
C ARG A 656 8.63 -7.29 -27.01
N PHE A 657 9.88 -7.69 -27.27
CA PHE A 657 11.03 -6.83 -27.00
C PHE A 657 10.95 -5.54 -27.81
N THR A 658 10.66 -5.66 -29.11
CA THR A 658 10.57 -4.50 -30.01
C THR A 658 9.44 -3.56 -29.62
N GLU A 659 8.27 -4.09 -29.25
CA GLU A 659 7.13 -3.29 -28.78
C GLU A 659 7.50 -2.41 -27.59
N GLU A 660 8.09 -2.96 -26.53
CA GLU A 660 8.50 -2.19 -25.35
C GLU A 660 9.64 -1.20 -25.65
N ILE A 661 10.59 -1.56 -26.52
CA ILE A 661 11.65 -0.63 -26.94
C ILE A 661 11.07 0.55 -27.73
N LEU A 662 10.14 0.31 -28.65
CA LEU A 662 9.51 1.39 -29.40
C LEU A 662 8.68 2.30 -28.48
N LEU A 663 8.12 1.79 -27.38
CA LEU A 663 7.49 2.62 -26.35
C LEU A 663 8.53 3.51 -25.65
N ILE A 664 9.72 2.98 -25.30
CA ILE A 664 10.82 3.78 -24.73
C ILE A 664 11.22 4.91 -25.69
N TYR A 665 11.36 4.64 -26.98
CA TYR A 665 11.71 5.67 -27.96
C TYR A 665 10.62 6.73 -28.16
N LYS A 666 9.38 6.50 -27.73
CA LYS A 666 8.29 7.51 -27.76
C LYS A 666 8.35 8.46 -26.55
N GLU A 667 8.95 8.04 -25.44
CA GLU A 667 9.07 8.87 -24.23
C GLU A 667 10.00 10.07 -24.46
N ALA A 668 9.73 11.20 -23.80
CA ALA A 668 10.51 12.43 -23.98
C ALA A 668 11.96 12.28 -23.51
N ASN A 669 12.19 11.47 -22.48
CA ASN A 669 13.49 11.19 -21.85
C ASN A 669 14.11 9.87 -22.33
N TYR A 670 13.85 9.47 -23.58
CA TYR A 670 14.39 8.22 -24.16
C TYR A 670 15.93 8.13 -24.12
N LEU A 671 16.65 9.26 -24.15
CA LEU A 671 18.11 9.29 -24.03
C LEU A 671 18.56 8.76 -22.66
N THR A 672 17.96 9.24 -21.57
CA THR A 672 18.26 8.76 -20.21
C THR A 672 17.89 7.28 -20.05
N MET A 673 16.71 6.89 -20.54
CA MET A 673 16.28 5.48 -20.56
C MET A 673 17.26 4.59 -21.35
N GLY A 674 17.71 5.06 -22.50
CA GLY A 674 18.70 4.38 -23.34
C GLY A 674 20.04 4.19 -22.62
N GLN A 675 20.52 5.21 -21.91
CA GLN A 675 21.74 5.11 -21.11
C GLN A 675 21.61 4.07 -19.99
N LEU A 676 20.45 4.01 -19.32
CA LEU A 676 20.17 2.98 -18.31
C LEU A 676 20.10 1.58 -18.91
N LEU A 677 19.53 1.41 -20.10
CA LEU A 677 19.49 0.12 -20.81
C LEU A 677 20.89 -0.39 -21.16
N VAL A 678 21.80 0.51 -21.51
CA VAL A 678 23.21 0.18 -21.75
C VAL A 678 23.93 -0.11 -20.43
N ASN A 679 23.84 0.78 -19.45
CA ASN A 679 24.57 0.69 -18.18
C ASN A 679 24.14 -0.49 -17.31
N SER A 680 22.87 -0.88 -17.36
CA SER A 680 22.35 -2.07 -16.66
C SER A 680 22.83 -3.39 -17.26
N GLY A 681 23.44 -3.36 -18.46
CA GLY A 681 23.83 -4.56 -19.19
C GLY A 681 22.67 -5.26 -19.92
N LEU A 682 21.45 -4.70 -19.89
CA LEU A 682 20.28 -5.29 -20.54
C LEU A 682 20.48 -5.38 -22.06
N PHE A 683 20.98 -4.31 -22.69
CA PHE A 683 21.29 -4.31 -24.12
C PHE A 683 22.38 -5.31 -24.47
N LYS A 684 23.44 -5.40 -23.67
CA LYS A 684 24.49 -6.41 -23.85
C LYS A 684 23.92 -7.83 -23.80
N ALA A 685 23.04 -8.10 -22.84
CA ALA A 685 22.40 -9.41 -22.68
C ALA A 685 21.47 -9.77 -23.85
N TRP A 686 20.73 -8.80 -24.40
CA TRP A 686 19.83 -9.05 -25.54
C TRP A 686 20.56 -9.20 -26.88
N PHE A 687 21.46 -8.24 -27.19
CA PHE A 687 22.18 -8.21 -28.47
C PHE A 687 23.43 -9.11 -28.48
N GLY A 688 23.82 -9.65 -27.33
CA GLY A 688 24.95 -10.58 -27.17
C GLY A 688 26.34 -9.92 -27.17
N LYS A 689 26.41 -8.59 -27.37
CA LYS A 689 27.66 -7.82 -27.32
C LYS A 689 27.40 -6.37 -26.89
N ASP A 690 28.46 -5.71 -26.44
CA ASP A 690 28.44 -4.27 -26.20
C ASP A 690 28.48 -3.55 -27.55
N LEU A 691 27.37 -2.90 -27.89
CA LEU A 691 27.19 -2.12 -29.12
C LEU A 691 27.40 -0.63 -28.84
N ALA A 692 27.93 0.11 -29.81
CA ALA A 692 28.15 1.55 -29.71
C ALA A 692 26.85 2.39 -29.83
N TRP A 693 25.92 2.21 -28.89
CA TRP A 693 24.69 3.01 -28.80
C TRP A 693 24.98 4.49 -28.56
N ASN A 694 24.21 5.37 -29.20
CA ASN A 694 24.30 6.82 -29.01
C ASN A 694 23.09 7.38 -28.27
N PHE A 695 23.19 7.42 -26.93
CA PHE A 695 22.22 8.09 -26.05
C PHE A 695 22.86 9.29 -25.34
N ASN A 696 23.57 10.14 -26.09
CA ASN A 696 24.26 11.30 -25.50
C ASN A 696 23.25 12.34 -24.99
N LEU A 697 23.42 12.80 -23.75
CA LEU A 697 22.57 13.84 -23.16
C LEU A 697 22.80 15.23 -23.80
N GLU A 698 23.92 15.46 -24.48
CA GLU A 698 24.15 16.68 -25.26
C GLU A 698 23.15 16.82 -26.41
N ASP A 699 22.62 15.69 -26.92
CA ASP A 699 21.56 15.66 -27.92
C ASP A 699 20.17 15.97 -27.34
N ALA A 700 20.03 16.18 -26.01
CA ALA A 700 18.72 16.31 -25.36
C ALA A 700 17.94 17.57 -25.80
N VAL A 701 18.63 18.65 -26.16
CA VAL A 701 18.00 19.92 -26.55
C VAL A 701 17.19 19.74 -27.84
N GLY A 702 15.87 19.87 -27.74
CA GLY A 702 14.95 19.69 -28.86
C GLY A 702 14.67 18.23 -29.26
N SER A 703 15.20 17.24 -28.53
CA SER A 703 15.00 15.81 -28.85
C SER A 703 13.59 15.30 -28.62
N ALA A 704 12.85 15.95 -27.72
CA ALA A 704 11.46 15.64 -27.42
C ALA A 704 10.54 15.84 -28.64
N GLU A 705 10.88 16.73 -29.57
CA GLU A 705 10.08 16.97 -30.79
C GLU A 705 10.45 16.04 -31.94
N TRP A 706 11.50 15.22 -31.79
CA TRP A 706 11.92 14.34 -32.86
C TRP A 706 10.93 13.21 -33.08
N SER A 707 10.63 12.93 -34.35
CA SER A 707 9.90 11.74 -34.74
C SER A 707 10.61 10.47 -34.26
N LEU A 708 9.84 9.41 -34.02
CA LEU A 708 10.35 8.08 -33.66
C LEU A 708 11.51 7.63 -34.55
N ASN A 709 11.39 7.81 -35.87
CA ASN A 709 12.41 7.42 -36.85
C ASN A 709 13.72 8.18 -36.65
N LEU A 710 13.65 9.48 -36.34
CA LEU A 710 14.85 10.29 -36.11
C LEU A 710 15.55 9.87 -34.82
N ARG A 711 14.80 9.64 -33.73
CA ARG A 711 15.34 9.14 -32.46
C ARG A 711 16.03 7.78 -32.63
N TRP A 712 15.39 6.88 -33.37
CA TRP A 712 15.94 5.57 -33.72
C TRP A 712 17.26 5.70 -34.49
N LEU A 713 17.30 6.47 -35.58
CA LEU A 713 18.51 6.63 -36.39
C LEU A 713 19.65 7.27 -35.62
N ILE A 714 19.36 8.26 -34.76
CA ILE A 714 20.38 8.92 -33.93
C ILE A 714 21.00 7.95 -32.94
N SER A 715 20.22 7.01 -32.39
CA SER A 715 20.73 5.97 -31.46
C SER A 715 21.79 5.06 -32.10
N LEU A 716 21.74 4.91 -33.42
CA LEU A 716 22.62 4.05 -34.22
C LEU A 716 23.85 4.81 -34.74
N ALA A 717 23.94 6.13 -34.53
CA ALA A 717 24.91 6.98 -35.23
C ALA A 717 26.37 6.60 -34.97
N LYS A 718 26.68 6.06 -33.78
CA LYS A 718 28.04 5.66 -33.39
C LYS A 718 28.41 4.25 -33.84
N MET A 719 27.43 3.41 -34.20
CA MET A 719 27.65 2.02 -34.60
C MET A 719 28.28 1.91 -35.99
N ASP A 720 28.94 0.80 -36.33
CA ASP A 720 29.29 0.45 -37.72
C ASP A 720 28.18 -0.35 -38.45
N SER A 721 28.36 -0.67 -39.74
CA SER A 721 27.34 -1.42 -40.51
C SER A 721 27.09 -2.82 -39.92
N LEU A 722 28.12 -3.51 -39.45
CA LEU A 722 28.01 -4.86 -38.88
C LEU A 722 27.27 -4.86 -37.53
N GLU A 723 27.48 -3.82 -36.72
CA GLU A 723 26.75 -3.58 -35.49
C GLU A 723 25.26 -3.29 -35.75
N ILE A 724 24.94 -2.50 -36.78
CA ILE A 724 23.55 -2.21 -37.16
C ILE A 724 22.85 -3.48 -37.65
N ASP A 725 23.54 -4.34 -38.41
CA ASP A 725 22.98 -5.62 -38.86
C ASP A 725 22.58 -6.51 -37.68
N ILE A 726 23.42 -6.59 -36.63
CA ILE A 726 23.10 -7.34 -35.39
C ILE A 726 21.86 -6.78 -34.69
N VAL A 727 21.69 -5.46 -34.69
CA VAL A 727 20.48 -4.84 -34.14
C VAL A 727 19.26 -5.28 -34.95
N LEU A 728 19.34 -5.18 -36.29
CA LEU A 728 18.24 -5.51 -37.21
C LEU A 728 17.83 -6.99 -37.18
N GLU A 729 18.74 -7.90 -36.82
CA GLU A 729 18.41 -9.32 -36.60
C GLU A 729 17.59 -9.56 -35.31
N ARG A 730 17.63 -8.61 -34.37
CA ARG A 730 17.08 -8.74 -33.02
C ARG A 730 15.95 -7.75 -32.73
N VAL A 731 15.43 -7.06 -33.74
CA VAL A 731 14.24 -6.19 -33.65
C VAL A 731 13.35 -6.31 -34.90
N ILE A 732 12.03 -6.14 -34.73
CA ILE A 732 11.06 -6.15 -35.84
C ILE A 732 10.51 -4.74 -36.07
N LEU A 733 11.13 -4.03 -37.02
CA LEU A 733 10.75 -2.66 -37.36
C LEU A 733 9.57 -2.62 -38.33
N ASN A 734 8.72 -1.60 -38.19
CA ASN A 734 7.74 -1.28 -39.22
C ASN A 734 8.42 -0.87 -40.53
N LYS A 735 7.67 -0.91 -41.64
CA LYS A 735 8.20 -0.63 -42.98
C LYS A 735 8.95 0.72 -43.05
N SER A 736 8.39 1.78 -42.48
CA SER A 736 9.00 3.11 -42.52
C SER A 736 10.35 3.17 -41.79
N LEU A 737 10.44 2.60 -40.58
CA LEU A 737 11.68 2.55 -39.80
C LEU A 737 12.74 1.69 -40.49
N ARG A 738 12.33 0.54 -41.04
CA ARG A 738 13.22 -0.38 -41.75
C ARG A 738 13.80 0.26 -43.01
N ASP A 739 12.95 0.83 -43.86
CA ASP A 739 13.35 1.46 -45.12
C ASP A 739 14.31 2.65 -44.85
N GLU A 740 14.04 3.46 -43.83
CA GLU A 740 14.94 4.56 -43.43
C GLU A 740 16.26 4.07 -42.84
N THR A 741 16.25 2.99 -42.05
CA THR A 741 17.48 2.41 -41.50
C THR A 741 18.37 1.85 -42.61
N ILE A 742 17.78 1.17 -43.60
CA ILE A 742 18.51 0.66 -44.77
C ILE A 742 19.08 1.83 -45.59
N ALA A 743 18.26 2.87 -45.86
CA ALA A 743 18.72 4.05 -46.57
C ALA A 743 19.86 4.77 -45.83
N TYR A 744 19.81 4.79 -44.48
CA TYR A 744 20.87 5.34 -43.64
C TYR A 744 22.19 4.58 -43.79
N VAL A 745 22.17 3.24 -43.72
CA VAL A 745 23.36 2.41 -43.91
C VAL A 745 23.94 2.59 -45.33
N GLN A 746 23.09 2.51 -46.36
CA GLN A 746 23.52 2.64 -47.77
C GLN A 746 24.13 4.02 -48.08
N LEU A 747 23.51 5.09 -47.59
CA LEU A 747 24.02 6.44 -47.79
C LEU A 747 25.34 6.63 -47.05
N ARG A 748 25.44 6.12 -45.82
CA ARG A 748 26.68 6.19 -45.04
C ARG A 748 27.85 5.49 -45.73
N GLU A 749 27.63 4.29 -46.27
CA GLU A 749 28.65 3.56 -47.04
C GLU A 749 29.04 4.31 -48.32
N SER A 750 28.07 4.91 -49.00
CA SER A 750 28.32 5.73 -50.18
C SER A 750 29.17 6.96 -49.85
N LEU A 751 28.91 7.62 -48.72
CA LEU A 751 29.63 8.81 -48.25
C LEU A 751 31.07 8.54 -47.78
N GLN A 752 31.43 7.28 -47.49
CA GLN A 752 32.81 6.92 -47.16
C GLN A 752 33.75 7.10 -48.37
N LYS A 753 33.21 7.07 -49.59
CA LYS A 753 33.99 7.29 -50.81
C LYS A 753 34.26 8.80 -51.01
N PRO A 754 35.40 9.17 -51.62
CA PRO A 754 35.59 10.54 -52.10
C PRO A 754 34.55 10.80 -53.21
N LEU A 755 33.66 11.74 -52.97
CA LEU A 755 32.57 12.12 -53.87
C LEU A 755 32.71 13.59 -54.22
N THR A 756 32.40 13.93 -55.46
CA THR A 756 32.21 15.33 -55.88
C THR A 756 30.94 15.91 -55.25
N ILE A 757 30.83 17.24 -55.20
CA ILE A 757 29.62 17.93 -54.71
C ILE A 757 28.39 17.49 -55.49
N SER A 758 28.51 17.28 -56.82
CA SER A 758 27.39 16.82 -57.64
C SER A 758 26.95 15.38 -57.36
N GLU A 759 27.88 14.46 -57.15
CA GLU A 759 27.55 13.08 -56.79
C GLU A 759 26.92 13.02 -55.39
N MET A 760 27.45 13.81 -54.46
CA MET A 760 26.92 13.91 -53.11
C MET A 760 25.50 14.49 -53.11
N ASP A 761 25.26 15.59 -53.82
CA ASP A 761 23.91 16.16 -53.95
C ASP A 761 22.89 15.17 -54.54
N HIS A 762 23.30 14.42 -55.56
CA HIS A 762 22.44 13.40 -56.16
C HIS A 762 22.03 12.31 -55.15
N LEU A 763 22.98 11.86 -54.33
CA LEU A 763 22.75 10.88 -53.27
C LEU A 763 21.85 11.45 -52.15
N LEU A 764 22.13 12.67 -51.69
CA LEU A 764 21.37 13.33 -50.63
C LEU A 764 19.92 13.60 -51.05
N ASN A 765 19.68 14.02 -52.30
CA ASN A 765 18.32 14.28 -52.82
C ASN A 765 17.49 13.01 -53.01
N LYS A 766 18.12 11.85 -53.21
CA LYS A 766 17.43 10.56 -53.29
C LYS A 766 17.13 9.95 -51.92
N ALA A 767 17.85 10.36 -50.89
CA ALA A 767 17.68 9.84 -49.54
C ALA A 767 16.52 10.52 -48.80
N PRO A 768 15.86 9.83 -47.85
CA PRO A 768 14.88 10.46 -46.98
C PRO A 768 15.50 11.64 -46.21
N LYS A 769 14.78 12.77 -46.11
CA LYS A 769 15.29 13.98 -45.42
C LYS A 769 15.79 13.69 -44.00
N ARG A 770 15.09 12.85 -43.23
CA ARG A 770 15.48 12.46 -41.86
C ARG A 770 16.85 11.78 -41.82
N VAL A 771 17.14 10.90 -42.78
CA VAL A 771 18.44 10.22 -42.90
C VAL A 771 19.56 11.23 -43.14
N VAL A 772 19.33 12.19 -44.05
CA VAL A 772 20.28 13.27 -44.33
C VAL A 772 20.50 14.14 -43.08
N THR A 773 19.43 14.49 -42.36
CA THR A 773 19.52 15.26 -41.11
C THR A 773 20.33 14.52 -40.03
N THR A 774 20.14 13.20 -39.88
CA THR A 774 20.94 12.40 -38.94
C THR A 774 22.42 12.40 -39.33
N LEU A 775 22.74 12.17 -40.61
CA LEU A 775 24.13 12.16 -41.07
C LEU A 775 24.79 13.54 -41.01
N ALA A 776 24.03 14.62 -41.21
CA ALA A 776 24.53 15.98 -41.06
C ALA A 776 24.97 16.30 -39.63
N ARG A 777 24.43 15.60 -38.62
CA ARG A 777 24.83 15.74 -37.22
C ARG A 777 26.04 14.91 -36.85
N ASP A 778 26.38 13.91 -37.65
CA ASP A 778 27.58 13.11 -37.44
C ASP A 778 28.82 13.94 -37.81
N GLY A 779 29.71 14.17 -36.84
CA GLY A 779 30.93 14.96 -37.05
C GLY A 779 31.82 14.46 -38.19
N ARG A 780 31.71 13.17 -38.58
CA ARG A 780 32.44 12.59 -39.72
C ARG A 780 31.96 13.13 -41.07
N TYR A 781 30.68 13.45 -41.19
CA TYR A 781 30.03 13.82 -42.46
C TYR A 781 29.51 15.26 -42.48
N ASN A 782 29.31 15.88 -41.31
CA ASN A 782 28.70 17.21 -41.13
C ASN A 782 29.26 18.24 -42.12
N LYS A 783 30.58 18.45 -42.12
CA LYS A 783 31.21 19.47 -42.97
C LYS A 783 30.88 19.28 -44.45
N ARG A 784 31.04 18.05 -44.97
CA ARG A 784 30.78 17.73 -46.38
C ARG A 784 29.30 17.87 -46.74
N ILE A 785 28.40 17.41 -45.87
CA ILE A 785 26.96 17.49 -46.09
C ILE A 785 26.50 18.96 -46.04
N THR A 786 26.97 19.75 -45.09
CA THR A 786 26.65 21.18 -44.95
C THR A 786 27.14 21.96 -46.17
N GLU A 787 28.38 21.75 -46.60
CA GLU A 787 28.92 22.35 -47.84
C GLU A 787 28.06 22.00 -49.07
N CYS A 788 27.59 20.76 -49.17
CA CYS A 788 26.70 20.32 -50.25
C CYS A 788 25.34 21.02 -50.22
N LEU A 789 24.73 21.11 -49.03
CA LEU A 789 23.41 21.72 -48.84
C LEU A 789 23.46 23.22 -49.10
N GLU A 790 24.52 23.90 -48.65
CA GLU A 790 24.76 25.31 -48.94
C GLU A 790 24.99 25.55 -50.45
N ALA A 791 25.76 24.70 -51.12
CA ALA A 791 25.92 24.77 -52.57
C ALA A 791 24.57 24.57 -53.29
N GLY A 792 23.74 23.65 -52.81
CA GLY A 792 22.39 23.43 -53.31
C GLY A 792 21.46 24.64 -53.13
N GLN A 793 21.57 25.39 -52.02
CA GLN A 793 20.80 26.62 -51.79
C GLN A 793 21.19 27.76 -52.74
N ARG A 794 22.41 27.75 -53.28
CA ARG A 794 22.89 28.77 -54.25
C ARG A 794 22.37 28.52 -55.67
N ILE A 795 21.72 27.38 -55.92
CA ILE A 795 21.15 27.05 -57.23
C ILE A 795 19.88 27.88 -57.44
N ASN A 796 19.93 28.81 -58.40
CA ASN A 796 18.76 29.58 -58.84
C ASN A 796 18.34 29.14 -60.26
N MET A 797 18.08 27.84 -60.41
CA MET A 797 17.76 27.23 -61.70
C MET A 797 16.32 27.58 -62.10
N ALA A 798 16.17 28.37 -63.17
CA ALA A 798 14.87 28.76 -63.73
C ALA A 798 14.38 27.80 -64.85
N LEU A 799 15.27 26.93 -65.34
CA LEU A 799 15.01 25.98 -66.40
C LEU A 799 14.15 24.80 -65.91
N ASP A 800 13.04 24.54 -66.59
CA ASP A 800 12.16 23.40 -66.34
C ASP A 800 11.97 22.52 -67.58
N GLY A 801 11.30 21.38 -67.42
CA GLY A 801 11.06 20.45 -68.53
C GLY A 801 10.23 21.06 -69.67
N LYS A 802 9.35 22.04 -69.38
CA LYS A 802 8.55 22.73 -70.40
C LYS A 802 9.42 23.66 -71.25
N THR A 803 10.36 24.36 -70.62
CA THR A 803 11.33 25.23 -71.29
C THR A 803 12.23 24.43 -72.24
N LEU A 804 12.66 23.24 -71.82
CA LEU A 804 13.45 22.34 -72.68
C LEU A 804 12.67 21.81 -73.89
N ILE A 805 11.37 21.53 -73.74
CA ILE A 805 10.50 21.15 -74.85
C ILE A 805 10.33 22.30 -75.84
N GLN A 806 10.14 23.53 -75.34
CA GLN A 806 10.07 24.74 -76.17
C GLN A 806 11.39 25.01 -76.92
N MET A 807 12.53 24.59 -76.36
CA MET A 807 13.84 24.63 -77.02
C MET A 807 14.04 23.54 -78.09
N GLY A 808 13.04 22.68 -78.33
CA GLY A 808 13.06 21.69 -79.41
C GLY A 808 13.34 20.25 -78.98
N LEU A 809 13.44 19.97 -77.67
CA LEU A 809 13.61 18.60 -77.17
C LEU A 809 12.27 17.84 -77.14
N LYS A 810 12.24 16.58 -77.59
CA LYS A 810 11.04 15.74 -77.47
C LYS A 810 10.88 15.24 -76.02
N GLN A 811 9.63 15.01 -75.62
CA GLN A 811 9.32 14.45 -74.30
C GLN A 811 9.92 13.04 -74.18
N GLY A 812 10.78 12.85 -73.17
CA GLY A 812 11.52 11.61 -72.94
C GLY A 812 12.50 11.71 -71.76
N PRO A 813 13.21 10.61 -71.42
CA PRO A 813 14.16 10.57 -70.30
C PRO A 813 15.31 11.59 -70.45
N GLU A 814 15.58 12.01 -71.68
CA GLU A 814 16.58 12.97 -72.12
C GLU A 814 16.41 14.36 -71.46
N ILE A 815 15.16 14.75 -71.14
CA ILE A 815 14.85 15.98 -70.40
C ILE A 815 15.47 15.93 -69.00
N GLY A 816 15.32 14.79 -68.31
CA GLY A 816 15.88 14.59 -66.97
C GLY A 816 17.40 14.61 -66.97
N GLU A 817 18.04 14.05 -68.00
CA GLU A 817 19.50 14.08 -68.17
C GLU A 817 20.04 15.51 -68.36
N ILE A 818 19.37 16.33 -69.17
CA ILE A 818 19.78 17.72 -69.40
C ILE A 818 19.58 18.56 -68.14
N LEU A 819 18.44 18.43 -67.45
CA LEU A 819 18.19 19.12 -66.17
C LEU A 819 19.25 18.73 -65.12
N ALA A 820 19.63 17.46 -65.05
CA ALA A 820 20.68 17.00 -64.14
C ALA A 820 22.07 17.58 -64.47
N GLN A 821 22.43 17.68 -65.77
CA GLN A 821 23.70 18.27 -66.20
C GLN A 821 23.76 19.78 -65.95
N VAL A 822 22.66 20.50 -66.17
CA VAL A 822 22.58 21.94 -65.85
C VAL A 822 22.68 22.15 -64.34
N ARG A 823 22.01 21.31 -63.54
CA ARG A 823 22.12 21.35 -62.08
C ARG A 823 23.54 21.05 -61.59
N MET A 824 24.24 20.11 -62.23
CA MET A 824 25.65 19.82 -61.96
C MET A 824 26.55 21.03 -62.24
N ALA A 825 26.32 21.74 -63.35
CA ALA A 825 27.07 22.95 -63.68
C ALA A 825 26.89 24.06 -62.63
N TRP A 826 25.68 24.21 -62.08
CA TRP A 826 25.39 25.12 -60.96
C TRP A 826 26.15 24.71 -59.69
N LEU A 827 26.08 23.44 -59.29
CA LEU A 827 26.72 22.92 -58.08
C LEU A 827 28.25 23.05 -58.10
N GLU A 828 28.87 22.90 -59.26
CA GLU A 828 30.32 23.01 -59.43
C GLU A 828 30.79 24.46 -59.64
N GLY A 829 29.86 25.43 -59.65
CA GLY A 829 30.18 26.83 -59.88
C GLY A 829 30.64 27.16 -61.30
N ARG A 830 30.36 26.27 -62.28
CA ARG A 830 30.65 26.53 -63.71
C ARG A 830 29.69 27.57 -64.30
N ILE A 831 28.53 27.75 -63.67
CA ILE A 831 27.53 28.76 -64.01
C ILE A 831 27.05 29.45 -62.75
N SER A 832 26.75 30.73 -62.87
CA SER A 832 26.35 31.62 -61.77
C SER A 832 25.19 32.55 -62.15
N THR A 833 24.81 32.59 -63.43
CA THR A 833 23.76 33.46 -63.97
C THR A 833 22.76 32.67 -64.83
N ALA A 834 21.53 33.21 -64.95
CA ALA A 834 20.49 32.62 -65.80
C ALA A 834 20.84 32.62 -67.30
N GLU A 835 21.72 33.52 -67.76
CA GLU A 835 22.20 33.57 -69.14
C GLU A 835 23.15 32.41 -69.45
N GLU A 836 24.07 32.11 -68.53
CA GLU A 836 24.98 30.96 -68.61
C GLU A 836 24.21 29.62 -68.55
N GLU A 837 23.16 29.55 -67.72
CA GLU A 837 22.23 28.42 -67.65
C GLU A 837 21.55 28.14 -69.00
N GLN A 838 20.98 29.17 -69.63
CA GLN A 838 20.36 29.04 -70.97
C GLN A 838 21.40 28.68 -72.05
N GLY A 839 22.62 29.20 -71.94
CA GLY A 839 23.73 28.88 -72.84
C GLY A 839 24.08 27.39 -72.83
N ILE A 840 24.28 26.82 -71.64
CA ILE A 840 24.57 25.39 -71.47
C ILE A 840 23.37 24.53 -71.89
N ALA A 841 22.15 24.90 -71.49
CA ALA A 841 20.94 24.16 -71.86
C ALA A 841 20.78 24.06 -73.40
N ARG A 842 20.99 25.17 -74.13
CA ARG A 842 20.95 25.17 -75.60
C ARG A 842 22.04 24.31 -76.23
N GLN A 843 23.26 24.32 -75.69
CA GLN A 843 24.34 23.46 -76.17
C GLN A 843 24.00 21.97 -76.01
N LEU A 844 23.47 21.59 -74.84
CA LEU A 844 23.09 20.21 -74.53
C LEU A 844 21.90 19.75 -75.39
N VAL A 845 20.87 20.59 -75.54
CA VAL A 845 19.71 20.32 -76.42
C VAL A 845 20.18 20.13 -77.87
N ASN A 846 21.02 21.03 -78.39
CA ASN A 846 21.53 20.92 -79.77
C ASN A 846 22.43 19.70 -79.99
N ALA A 847 23.22 19.30 -78.99
CA ALA A 847 24.04 18.09 -79.06
C ALA A 847 23.20 16.81 -79.08
N GLN A 848 22.08 16.80 -78.35
CA GLN A 848 21.08 15.73 -78.32
C GLN A 848 20.33 15.62 -79.65
N VAL A 849 19.89 16.77 -80.20
CA VAL A 849 19.19 16.84 -81.49
C VAL A 849 20.09 16.43 -82.66
N LYS A 850 21.41 16.64 -82.58
CA LYS A 850 22.40 16.21 -83.60
C LYS A 850 22.84 14.74 -83.53
N ARG A 851 22.59 14.06 -82.39
CA ARG A 851 22.92 12.63 -82.21
C ARG A 851 21.84 11.68 -82.72
N ARG A 852 20.66 12.21 -83.02
CA ARG A 852 19.59 11.57 -83.80
C ARG A 852 19.69 12.03 -85.24
#